data_AF-J0LAU7-F1
#
_entry.id   AF-J0LAU7-F1
#
_cell.length_a   1.000
_cell.length_b   1.000
_cell.length_c   1.000
_cell.angle_alpha   90.00
_cell.angle_beta   90.00
_cell.angle_gamma   90.00
#
_symmetry.space_group_name_H-M   'P 1'
#
loop_
_entity.id
_entity.type
_entity.pdbx_description
1 polymer ?
#
loop_
_entity_poly.entity_id
_entity_poly.type
_entity_poly.pdbx_seq_one_letter_code
_entity_poly.pdbx_strand_id
1 'polypeptide(L)'
;MFGFLKFLYFAFHSLIIGLAIILSGVITILIYSILFGLNIEVDREFEGVYVGNIFIKYEDKFSIIADEVRVEIKENNETTEIPDLGEIFGYVKMAQKYIGEIRVEKLDILDIEAKISYKNGNIEIFSEPYILKTETEISERGFYVKIPLFAVREFDVVGDGEIFLNFENSEIIAGINGTSRGLKLNILSKLEDFEKVSVSIKSDKIYNLNPIFDLIDLRINALKNLSYEYLKIEKAKTKFSVSEPKKALENLFVTVTGENIGYRFEPLLPKGEVGFATATLKNGNLEVELENGKYGDTDLSGKAEIENILTNTILRIDANTILNPDSKTIRETIRYYSGLESLPVQIRGNLDTNFKMVFPFDSDLEFVINSEIIGNGVPKSNKLPNLSSGKLKLFFPSLEMELLKIGAGFGKIAETEISGKLDLRKSELDLDAEIERVFLDGNSSLKKKSFAKIHGNYLEKIDINLDETFWKFSNIPVSASPFFASYNIRNSFAKVKNLGLDVRDYNFTGEISGNFDVKKMGGNSEIEIEKLHFSELNISNETIPVFYQIGDEVAVQIPKLDFDLKVAEKTEIEIGKVELVTPFVPLTKKYPPIFGDVSVEISEKIEINSHLKIENQHVLKNGNEFVRDLNISGEISGEKIKFGLNRDVFFMKNGEKMNLVFHNYDLNLSALSEFTGENNKSEKAEESENNSSLPDLKVFLKENTIYLNEKPLLVDLKNGFVKIDKNGISAQTNLASRGEIEFQMVGDKFIAKGLNLDQKFLFNLTKFDGISGGNYNLYAKGEGENISGIVQFTRLKVKNMELVNNLLAFINTVPALLTLSRPGFNHNGLWITAGYGVFEKRGDLIELQDVKIYGETVNMDLSGKIDLENESLDLQIDISAVKYLDKFIANVPIANYMILGEKGSLSTGITIKGSFDNPEIAPELHKEIISTPIVIGKRILKLPQKVLEFIKSLNLEDKEGKEELKKLLSE
;
A
#
# COMPACT_ATOMS: atom_id res chain seq x y z
N MET A 1 17.22 -133.89 64.97
CA MET A 1 17.32 -132.75 64.03
C MET A 1 16.92 -133.13 62.60
N PHE A 2 17.44 -134.22 62.02
CA PHE A 2 17.13 -134.62 60.63
C PHE A 2 15.65 -134.93 60.29
N GLY A 3 14.83 -135.37 61.26
CA GLY A 3 13.40 -135.62 61.02
C GLY A 3 12.56 -134.35 60.86
N PHE A 4 12.94 -133.25 61.52
CA PHE A 4 12.18 -132.00 61.52
C PHE A 4 12.41 -131.18 60.23
N LEU A 5 13.64 -131.17 59.69
CA LEU A 5 13.94 -130.52 58.41
C LEU A 5 13.22 -131.18 57.22
N LYS A 6 13.07 -132.51 57.21
CA LYS A 6 12.32 -133.20 56.16
C LYS A 6 10.83 -132.85 56.15
N PHE A 7 10.23 -132.65 57.32
CA PHE A 7 8.84 -132.24 57.43
C PHE A 7 8.62 -130.80 56.94
N LEU A 8 9.51 -129.86 57.30
CA LEU A 8 9.40 -128.46 56.86
C LEU A 8 9.59 -128.31 55.34
N TYR A 9 10.56 -129.03 54.75
CA TYR A 9 10.77 -129.03 53.30
C TYR A 9 9.54 -129.57 52.56
N PHE A 10 8.97 -130.68 53.04
CA PHE A 10 7.76 -131.25 52.43
C PHE A 10 6.58 -130.27 52.52
N ALA A 11 6.34 -129.65 53.68
CA ALA A 11 5.26 -128.69 53.89
C ALA A 11 5.38 -127.44 52.98
N PHE A 12 6.59 -126.87 52.84
CA PHE A 12 6.82 -125.69 52.00
C PHE A 12 6.71 -126.00 50.51
N HIS A 13 7.21 -127.16 50.07
CA HIS A 13 7.08 -127.61 48.68
C HIS A 13 5.63 -127.90 48.32
N SER A 14 4.85 -128.50 49.22
CA SER A 14 3.41 -128.69 49.03
C SER A 14 2.62 -127.37 49.03
N LEU A 15 3.06 -126.35 49.77
CA LEU A 15 2.44 -125.01 49.73
C LEU A 15 2.72 -124.29 48.41
N ILE A 16 3.96 -124.34 47.90
CA ILE A 16 4.32 -123.73 46.62
C ILE A 16 3.64 -124.45 45.46
N ILE A 17 3.60 -125.78 45.46
CA ILE A 17 2.87 -126.56 44.45
C ILE A 17 1.37 -126.29 44.55
N GLY A 18 0.82 -126.21 45.78
CA GLY A 18 -0.56 -125.82 46.01
C GLY A 18 -0.88 -124.43 45.46
N LEU A 19 -0.04 -123.43 45.74
CA LEU A 19 -0.16 -122.09 45.20
C LEU A 19 0.03 -122.06 43.68
N ALA A 20 0.96 -122.80 43.10
CA ALA A 20 1.20 -122.86 41.66
C ALA A 20 0.07 -123.56 40.91
N ILE A 21 -0.55 -124.60 41.50
CA ILE A 21 -1.73 -125.28 40.94
C ILE A 21 -2.97 -124.39 41.09
N ILE A 22 -3.12 -123.67 42.20
CA ILE A 22 -4.19 -122.68 42.36
C ILE A 22 -3.99 -121.56 41.35
N LEU A 23 -2.77 -121.04 41.19
CA LEU A 23 -2.47 -119.97 40.24
C LEU A 23 -2.64 -120.46 38.79
N SER A 24 -2.18 -121.66 38.45
CA SER A 24 -2.37 -122.27 37.13
C SER A 24 -3.84 -122.57 36.87
N GLY A 25 -4.59 -123.03 37.86
CA GLY A 25 -6.03 -123.24 37.78
C GLY A 25 -6.78 -121.92 37.57
N VAL A 26 -6.42 -120.88 38.32
CA VAL A 26 -6.95 -119.52 38.18
C VAL A 26 -6.61 -118.96 36.80
N ILE A 27 -5.37 -119.11 36.32
CA ILE A 27 -4.95 -118.67 34.97
C ILE A 27 -5.66 -119.46 33.88
N THR A 28 -5.83 -120.77 34.03
CA THR A 28 -6.53 -121.61 33.04
C THR A 28 -8.01 -121.26 33.00
N ILE A 29 -8.64 -121.04 34.15
CA ILE A 29 -10.01 -120.54 34.25
C ILE A 29 -10.12 -119.15 33.64
N LEU A 30 -9.16 -118.25 33.88
CA LEU A 30 -9.13 -116.91 33.30
C LEU A 30 -8.98 -116.96 31.77
N ILE A 31 -8.04 -117.75 31.24
CA ILE A 31 -7.83 -117.92 29.79
C ILE A 31 -9.07 -118.54 29.15
N TYR A 32 -9.65 -119.58 29.76
CA TYR A 32 -10.88 -120.21 29.26
C TYR A 32 -12.05 -119.22 29.30
N SER A 33 -12.17 -118.43 30.38
CA SER A 33 -13.19 -117.40 30.48
C SER A 33 -13.02 -116.32 29.41
N ILE A 34 -11.79 -115.89 29.11
CA ILE A 34 -11.50 -114.92 28.05
C ILE A 34 -11.78 -115.50 26.66
N LEU A 35 -11.49 -116.78 26.40
CA LEU A 35 -11.78 -117.42 25.10
C LEU A 35 -13.30 -117.60 24.86
N PHE A 36 -14.07 -117.91 25.90
CA PHE A 36 -15.53 -118.08 25.82
C PHE A 36 -16.32 -116.78 26.06
N GLY A 37 -15.65 -115.71 26.47
CA GLY A 37 -16.24 -114.42 26.81
C GLY A 37 -16.36 -114.25 28.33
N LEU A 38 -15.56 -113.32 28.87
CA LEU A 38 -15.50 -112.99 30.28
C LEU A 38 -16.31 -111.71 30.51
N ASN A 39 -17.41 -111.82 31.27
CA ASN A 39 -18.12 -110.65 31.80
C ASN A 39 -17.55 -110.30 33.17
N ILE A 40 -17.04 -109.07 33.31
CA ILE A 40 -16.52 -108.50 34.54
C ILE A 40 -17.49 -107.42 34.99
N GLU A 41 -18.25 -107.70 36.04
CA GLU A 41 -19.08 -106.71 36.71
C GLU A 41 -18.17 -105.85 37.59
N VAL A 42 -17.87 -104.64 37.11
CA VAL A 42 -17.01 -103.68 37.79
C VAL A 42 -17.90 -102.64 38.46
N ASP A 43 -18.21 -102.85 39.74
CA ASP A 43 -19.07 -101.94 40.51
C ASP A 43 -18.25 -101.03 41.44
N ARG A 44 -17.10 -100.53 40.93
CA ARG A 44 -16.21 -99.61 41.65
C ARG A 44 -15.60 -98.57 40.72
N GLU A 45 -15.54 -97.34 41.24
CA GLU A 45 -14.79 -96.24 40.66
C GLU A 45 -13.30 -96.39 40.99
N PHE A 46 -12.42 -96.21 40.00
CA PHE A 46 -10.97 -96.23 40.17
C PHE A 46 -10.37 -94.95 39.58
N GLU A 47 -9.73 -94.15 40.44
CA GLU A 47 -9.08 -92.87 40.05
C GLU A 47 -9.95 -91.96 39.17
N GLY A 48 -11.24 -91.83 39.52
CA GLY A 48 -12.18 -91.00 38.76
C GLY A 48 -12.74 -91.65 37.51
N VAL A 49 -12.42 -92.92 37.23
CA VAL A 49 -13.01 -93.68 36.11
C VAL A 49 -13.92 -94.78 36.65
N TYR A 50 -15.20 -94.70 36.32
CA TYR A 50 -16.18 -95.78 36.48
C TYR A 50 -16.28 -96.54 35.16
N VAL A 51 -16.29 -97.87 35.22
CA VAL A 51 -16.58 -98.71 34.06
C VAL A 51 -17.65 -99.71 34.48
N GLY A 52 -18.86 -99.60 33.94
CA GLY A 52 -19.92 -100.60 34.07
C GLY A 52 -19.67 -101.78 33.13
N ASN A 53 -19.94 -103.00 33.62
CA ASN A 53 -19.87 -104.29 32.92
C ASN A 53 -18.95 -104.37 31.69
N ILE A 54 -17.78 -104.99 31.87
CA ILE A 54 -16.82 -105.21 30.79
C ILE A 54 -16.93 -106.65 30.29
N PHE A 55 -17.30 -106.83 29.03
CA PHE A 55 -17.16 -108.08 28.32
C PHE A 55 -15.82 -108.12 27.56
N ILE A 56 -14.99 -109.11 27.87
CA ILE A 56 -13.71 -109.34 27.19
C ILE A 56 -13.75 -110.72 26.52
N LYS A 57 -13.53 -110.75 25.22
CA LYS A 57 -13.39 -112.00 24.46
C LYS A 57 -12.13 -111.99 23.62
N TYR A 58 -11.38 -113.09 23.61
CA TYR A 58 -10.27 -113.29 22.68
C TYR A 58 -10.61 -114.35 21.64
N GLU A 59 -10.54 -113.99 20.37
CA GLU A 59 -10.59 -114.92 19.23
C GLU A 59 -9.23 -114.87 18.51
N ASP A 60 -9.10 -114.05 17.46
CA ASP A 60 -7.83 -113.70 16.81
C ASP A 60 -7.22 -112.40 17.37
N LYS A 61 -8.09 -111.53 17.88
CA LYS A 61 -7.78 -110.29 18.62
C LYS A 61 -8.79 -110.12 19.74
N PHE A 62 -8.47 -109.29 20.73
CA PHE A 62 -9.37 -108.94 21.83
C PHE A 62 -10.56 -108.12 21.33
N SER A 63 -11.75 -108.49 21.77
CA SER A 63 -12.98 -107.69 21.71
C SER A 63 -13.33 -107.25 23.11
N ILE A 64 -13.35 -105.95 23.35
CA ILE A 64 -13.62 -105.34 24.66
C ILE A 64 -14.91 -104.53 24.52
N ILE A 65 -15.98 -104.94 25.20
CA ILE A 65 -17.26 -104.23 25.20
C ILE A 65 -17.55 -103.76 26.61
N ALA A 66 -17.79 -102.47 26.80
CA ALA A 66 -18.22 -101.90 28.07
C ALA A 66 -19.63 -101.32 27.93
N ASP A 67 -20.51 -101.61 28.88
CA ASP A 67 -21.87 -101.07 28.87
C ASP A 67 -21.87 -99.57 29.16
N GLU A 68 -21.08 -99.15 30.17
CA GLU A 68 -20.95 -97.75 30.55
C GLU A 68 -19.50 -97.43 30.95
N VAL A 69 -18.98 -96.27 30.58
CA VAL A 69 -17.73 -95.72 31.11
C VAL A 69 -18.04 -94.29 31.54
N ARG A 70 -17.77 -93.91 32.79
CA ARG A 70 -17.94 -92.54 33.27
C ARG A 70 -16.62 -92.02 33.81
N VAL A 71 -16.22 -90.81 33.43
CA VAL A 71 -14.96 -90.20 33.88
C VAL A 71 -15.27 -88.91 34.62
N GLU A 72 -15.02 -88.91 35.93
CA GLU A 72 -15.06 -87.73 36.80
C GLU A 72 -13.65 -87.12 36.91
N ILE A 73 -13.46 -85.94 36.31
CA ILE A 73 -12.21 -85.19 36.44
C ILE A 73 -12.27 -84.36 37.73
N LYS A 74 -11.41 -84.67 38.70
CA LYS A 74 -11.22 -83.82 39.89
C LYS A 74 -10.44 -82.58 39.50
N GLU A 75 -10.98 -81.38 39.75
CA GLU A 75 -10.24 -80.12 39.61
C GLU A 75 -9.06 -80.09 40.60
N ASN A 76 -7.89 -80.53 40.15
CA ASN A 76 -6.63 -80.30 40.82
C ASN A 76 -5.80 -79.35 39.96
N ASN A 77 -5.42 -78.20 40.53
CA ASN A 77 -4.69 -77.10 39.90
C ASN A 77 -3.21 -77.42 39.58
N GLU A 78 -2.86 -78.69 39.34
CA GLU A 78 -1.54 -79.06 38.83
C GLU A 78 -1.66 -79.28 37.32
N THR A 79 -0.84 -78.55 36.57
CA THR A 79 -0.69 -78.70 35.12
C THR A 79 -0.33 -80.16 34.81
N THR A 80 -1.31 -80.96 34.41
CA THR A 80 -1.08 -82.30 33.86
C THR A 80 -0.11 -82.18 32.70
N GLU A 81 1.10 -82.74 32.85
CA GLU A 81 2.06 -82.85 31.76
C GLU A 81 1.37 -83.56 30.59
N ILE A 82 1.44 -82.96 29.40
CA ILE A 82 0.85 -83.53 28.18
C ILE A 82 1.56 -84.87 27.94
N PRO A 83 0.82 -86.00 27.87
CA PRO A 83 1.44 -87.32 27.71
C PRO A 83 2.29 -87.38 26.44
N ASP A 84 3.48 -87.99 26.55
CA ASP A 84 4.43 -88.11 25.43
C ASP A 84 3.78 -88.86 24.26
N LEU A 85 3.80 -88.24 23.08
CA LEU A 85 3.31 -88.84 21.83
C LEU A 85 3.97 -90.18 21.55
N GLY A 86 5.25 -90.34 21.88
CA GLY A 86 5.96 -91.61 21.72
C GLY A 86 5.29 -92.75 22.49
N GLU A 87 4.81 -92.47 23.70
CA GLU A 87 4.10 -93.44 24.53
C GLU A 87 2.69 -93.73 24.00
N ILE A 88 1.92 -92.69 23.69
CA ILE A 88 0.57 -92.84 23.10
C ILE A 88 0.63 -93.64 21.80
N PHE A 89 1.59 -93.33 20.91
CA PHE A 89 1.79 -94.05 19.67
C PHE A 89 2.21 -95.50 19.91
N GLY A 90 3.03 -95.76 20.93
CA GLY A 90 3.33 -97.10 21.40
C GLY A 90 2.07 -97.88 21.77
N TYR A 91 1.17 -97.28 22.55
CA TYR A 91 -0.10 -97.89 22.96
C TYR A 91 -1.06 -98.10 21.79
N VAL A 92 -1.20 -97.14 20.88
CA VAL A 92 -2.07 -97.27 19.70
C VAL A 92 -1.56 -98.36 18.75
N LYS A 93 -0.24 -98.45 18.53
CA LYS A 93 0.39 -99.53 17.74
C LYS A 93 0.22 -100.90 18.39
N MET A 94 0.33 -100.97 19.72
CA MET A 94 0.03 -102.18 20.48
C MET A 94 -1.46 -102.57 20.34
N ALA A 95 -2.37 -101.62 20.54
CA ALA A 95 -3.81 -101.82 20.45
C ALA A 95 -4.22 -102.35 19.08
N GLN A 96 -3.75 -101.77 17.97
CA GLN A 96 -4.08 -102.26 16.63
C GLN A 96 -3.58 -103.70 16.38
N LYS A 97 -2.48 -104.09 17.01
CA LYS A 97 -1.92 -105.44 16.88
C LYS A 97 -2.80 -106.49 17.59
N TYR A 98 -3.25 -106.19 18.80
CA TYR A 98 -3.90 -107.19 19.67
C TYR A 98 -5.41 -107.00 19.86
N ILE A 99 -5.98 -105.84 19.53
CA ILE A 99 -7.39 -105.49 19.73
C ILE A 99 -8.09 -105.42 18.38
N GLY A 100 -9.20 -106.15 18.25
CA GLY A 100 -10.02 -106.22 17.04
C GLY A 100 -11.27 -105.36 17.14
N GLU A 101 -11.84 -105.27 18.34
CA GLU A 101 -13.04 -104.49 18.62
C GLU A 101 -12.96 -103.84 20.02
N ILE A 102 -13.29 -102.57 20.11
CA ILE A 102 -13.62 -101.90 21.38
C ILE A 102 -15.01 -101.30 21.20
N ARG A 103 -15.94 -101.53 22.12
CA ARG A 103 -17.25 -100.90 22.04
C ARG A 103 -17.66 -100.42 23.42
N VAL A 104 -17.90 -99.13 23.55
CA VAL A 104 -18.47 -98.53 24.76
C VAL A 104 -19.86 -98.06 24.39
N GLU A 105 -20.88 -98.72 24.95
CA GLU A 105 -22.29 -98.43 24.63
C GLU A 105 -22.73 -97.07 25.17
N LYS A 106 -22.22 -96.69 26.35
CA LYS A 106 -22.40 -95.36 26.94
C LYS A 106 -21.09 -94.86 27.56
N LEU A 107 -20.58 -93.73 27.11
CA LEU A 107 -19.41 -93.05 27.64
C LEU A 107 -19.87 -91.68 28.13
N ASP A 108 -19.68 -91.38 29.41
CA ASP A 108 -20.01 -90.11 30.03
C ASP A 108 -18.72 -89.41 30.46
N ILE A 109 -18.35 -88.33 29.78
CA ILE A 109 -17.18 -87.52 30.13
C ILE A 109 -17.63 -86.07 30.16
N LEU A 110 -17.50 -85.39 31.31
CA LEU A 110 -17.82 -83.96 31.43
C LEU A 110 -19.23 -83.61 30.91
N ASP A 111 -20.24 -84.41 31.29
CA ASP A 111 -21.65 -84.29 30.87
C ASP A 111 -21.92 -84.56 29.37
N ILE A 112 -20.96 -85.18 28.65
CA ILE A 112 -21.12 -85.62 27.26
C ILE A 112 -21.36 -87.12 27.22
N GLU A 113 -22.57 -87.53 26.84
CA GLU A 113 -22.89 -88.92 26.54
C GLU A 113 -22.49 -89.29 25.10
N ALA A 114 -21.62 -90.30 24.96
CA ALA A 114 -21.12 -90.79 23.68
C ALA A 114 -21.18 -92.31 23.60
N LYS A 115 -21.30 -92.84 22.40
CA LYS A 115 -21.10 -94.25 22.06
C LYS A 115 -19.84 -94.35 21.22
N ILE A 116 -18.87 -95.13 21.66
CA ILE A 116 -17.61 -95.33 20.94
C ILE A 116 -17.56 -96.76 20.44
N SER A 117 -17.29 -96.95 19.15
CA SER A 117 -16.94 -98.27 18.62
C SER A 117 -15.69 -98.20 17.74
N TYR A 118 -14.68 -98.96 18.12
CA TYR A 118 -13.53 -99.30 17.31
C TYR A 118 -13.73 -100.70 16.73
N LYS A 119 -13.60 -100.87 15.42
CA LYS A 119 -13.61 -102.19 14.78
C LYS A 119 -12.73 -102.19 13.55
N ASN A 120 -11.73 -103.07 13.52
CA ASN A 120 -10.84 -103.27 12.36
C ASN A 120 -10.22 -101.95 11.81
N GLY A 121 -9.82 -101.03 12.68
CA GLY A 121 -9.22 -99.75 12.27
C GLY A 121 -10.21 -98.63 11.99
N ASN A 122 -11.52 -98.86 12.07
CA ASN A 122 -12.52 -97.79 11.99
C ASN A 122 -12.94 -97.39 13.40
N ILE A 123 -12.93 -96.09 13.69
CA ILE A 123 -13.49 -95.52 14.92
C ILE A 123 -14.76 -94.77 14.54
N GLU A 124 -15.87 -95.18 15.13
CA GLU A 124 -17.13 -94.44 15.10
C GLU A 124 -17.43 -93.90 16.50
N ILE A 125 -17.66 -92.60 16.58
CA ILE A 125 -18.09 -91.92 17.80
C ILE A 125 -19.43 -91.25 17.50
N PHE A 126 -20.45 -91.63 18.27
CA PHE A 126 -21.78 -91.04 18.20
C PHE A 126 -22.09 -90.37 19.54
N SER A 127 -22.31 -89.07 19.55
CA SER A 127 -22.71 -88.33 20.75
C SER A 127 -23.66 -87.25 20.29
N GLU A 128 -24.98 -87.34 20.49
CA GLU A 128 -25.89 -86.30 19.98
C GLU A 128 -25.50 -84.93 20.58
N PRO A 129 -25.30 -83.87 19.78
CA PRO A 129 -25.62 -83.69 18.35
C PRO A 129 -24.50 -84.01 17.31
N TYR A 130 -23.38 -84.60 17.74
CA TYR A 130 -22.17 -84.95 17.00
C TYR A 130 -22.19 -86.38 16.38
N ILE A 131 -21.79 -86.48 15.12
CA ILE A 131 -21.52 -87.73 14.41
C ILE A 131 -20.11 -87.67 13.85
N LEU A 132 -19.24 -88.61 14.23
CA LEU A 132 -17.89 -88.74 13.68
C LEU A 132 -17.67 -90.17 13.19
N LYS A 133 -17.41 -90.29 11.88
CA LYS A 133 -16.98 -91.55 11.25
C LYS A 133 -15.57 -91.38 10.76
N THR A 134 -14.70 -92.33 11.11
CA THR A 134 -13.31 -92.31 10.70
C THR A 134 -12.87 -93.65 10.12
N GLU A 135 -12.01 -93.57 9.11
CA GLU A 135 -11.22 -94.69 8.58
C GLU A 135 -9.77 -94.41 8.97
N THR A 136 -9.12 -95.33 9.68
CA THR A 136 -7.76 -95.09 10.17
C THR A 136 -6.75 -96.06 9.58
N GLU A 137 -5.56 -95.55 9.26
CA GLU A 137 -4.43 -96.28 8.72
C GLU A 137 -3.16 -95.86 9.47
N ILE A 138 -2.42 -96.83 10.02
CA ILE A 138 -1.15 -96.58 10.71
C ILE A 138 -0.02 -97.03 9.79
N SER A 139 0.95 -96.15 9.55
CA SER A 139 2.19 -96.43 8.83
C SER A 139 3.41 -96.19 9.73
N GLU A 140 4.62 -96.51 9.25
CA GLU A 140 5.85 -96.16 9.98
C GLU A 140 6.05 -94.65 10.13
N ARG A 141 5.51 -93.85 9.20
CA ARG A 141 5.70 -92.39 9.17
C ARG A 141 4.65 -91.62 9.97
N GLY A 142 3.52 -92.24 10.31
CA GLY A 142 2.43 -91.54 10.95
C GLY A 142 1.11 -92.31 11.00
N PHE A 143 0.15 -91.70 11.70
CA PHE A 143 -1.23 -92.16 11.80
C PHE A 143 -2.12 -91.28 10.92
N TYR A 144 -2.72 -91.90 9.92
CA TYR A 144 -3.63 -91.24 9.00
C TYR A 144 -5.07 -91.59 9.38
N VAL A 145 -5.88 -90.56 9.64
CA VAL A 145 -7.29 -90.66 9.99
C VAL A 145 -8.05 -89.95 8.90
N LYS A 146 -8.63 -90.70 7.98
CA LYS A 146 -9.60 -90.16 7.05
C LYS A 146 -10.93 -90.01 7.77
N ILE A 147 -11.59 -88.89 7.56
CA ILE A 147 -12.89 -88.55 8.12
C ILE A 147 -13.87 -88.45 6.95
N PRO A 148 -14.51 -89.56 6.54
CA PRO A 148 -15.48 -89.52 5.44
C PRO A 148 -16.72 -88.68 5.78
N LEU A 149 -17.04 -88.56 7.07
CA LEU A 149 -18.16 -87.77 7.55
C LEU A 149 -17.90 -87.32 8.99
N PHE A 150 -17.94 -86.02 9.20
CA PHE A 150 -18.27 -85.43 10.49
C PHE A 150 -19.51 -84.55 10.32
N ALA A 151 -20.42 -84.61 11.29
CA ALA A 151 -21.59 -83.74 11.31
C ALA A 151 -21.87 -83.25 12.73
N VAL A 152 -22.22 -81.98 12.87
CA VAL A 152 -22.64 -81.37 14.13
C VAL A 152 -23.98 -80.70 13.90
N ARG A 153 -25.06 -81.33 14.37
CA ARG A 153 -26.43 -80.90 14.05
C ARG A 153 -26.78 -79.53 14.63
N GLU A 154 -26.30 -79.22 15.83
CA GLU A 154 -26.55 -77.95 16.50
C GLU A 154 -26.03 -76.74 15.70
N PHE A 155 -24.89 -76.93 15.01
CA PHE A 155 -24.26 -75.88 14.21
C PHE A 155 -24.53 -76.02 12.70
N ASP A 156 -25.40 -76.97 12.30
CA ASP A 156 -25.65 -77.31 10.89
C ASP A 156 -24.34 -77.53 10.11
N VAL A 157 -23.37 -78.22 10.72
CA VAL A 157 -22.06 -78.48 10.11
C VAL A 157 -22.06 -79.89 9.55
N VAL A 158 -21.67 -80.06 8.30
CA VAL A 158 -21.40 -81.37 7.68
C VAL A 158 -20.12 -81.26 6.85
N GLY A 159 -19.22 -82.21 7.00
CA GLY A 159 -18.01 -82.22 6.19
C GLY A 159 -17.26 -83.54 6.17
N ASP A 160 -16.14 -83.50 5.49
CA ASP A 160 -15.16 -84.57 5.36
C ASP A 160 -13.76 -84.00 5.61
N GLY A 161 -12.78 -84.88 5.78
CA GLY A 161 -11.41 -84.44 5.95
C GLY A 161 -10.43 -85.58 6.16
N GLU A 162 -9.23 -85.17 6.52
CA GLU A 162 -8.11 -86.04 6.87
C GLU A 162 -7.34 -85.42 8.02
N ILE A 163 -6.90 -86.25 8.96
CA ILE A 163 -5.94 -85.90 10.00
C ILE A 163 -4.74 -86.79 9.79
N PHE A 164 -3.56 -86.19 9.69
CA PHE A 164 -2.29 -86.87 9.64
C PHE A 164 -1.47 -86.50 10.88
N LEU A 165 -1.24 -87.47 11.75
CA LEU A 165 -0.31 -87.35 12.86
C LEU A 165 1.05 -87.86 12.40
N ASN A 166 2.04 -86.97 12.35
CA ASN A 166 3.39 -87.27 11.94
C ASN A 166 4.24 -87.70 13.16
N PHE A 167 4.74 -88.93 13.14
CA PHE A 167 5.50 -89.51 14.25
C PHE A 167 6.93 -88.97 14.34
N GLU A 168 7.54 -88.54 13.24
CA GLU A 168 8.92 -88.07 13.22
C GLU A 168 9.05 -86.64 13.75
N ASN A 169 8.03 -85.81 13.52
CA ASN A 169 8.10 -84.38 13.79
C ASN A 169 7.20 -83.92 14.95
N SER A 170 6.44 -84.81 15.59
CA SER A 170 5.46 -84.46 16.62
C SER A 170 4.45 -83.39 16.16
N GLU A 171 3.96 -83.56 14.93
CA GLU A 171 3.02 -82.61 14.29
C GLU A 171 1.68 -83.29 14.01
N ILE A 172 0.58 -82.57 14.21
CA ILE A 172 -0.75 -82.97 13.76
C ILE A 172 -1.19 -82.01 12.66
N ILE A 173 -1.41 -82.53 11.46
CA ILE A 173 -1.94 -81.79 10.32
C ILE A 173 -3.37 -82.27 10.09
N ALA A 174 -4.33 -81.35 10.06
CA ALA A 174 -5.71 -81.68 9.72
C ALA A 174 -6.19 -80.82 8.55
N GLY A 175 -6.70 -81.48 7.51
CA GLY A 175 -7.40 -80.87 6.39
C GLY A 175 -8.88 -81.21 6.50
N ILE A 176 -9.74 -80.21 6.65
CA ILE A 176 -11.18 -80.37 6.85
C ILE A 176 -11.92 -79.55 5.80
N ASN A 177 -12.77 -80.21 5.02
CA ASN A 177 -13.73 -79.58 4.13
C ASN A 177 -15.11 -79.62 4.79
N GLY A 178 -15.61 -78.47 5.18
CA GLY A 178 -16.89 -78.36 5.89
C GLY A 178 -17.87 -77.48 5.14
N THR A 179 -19.13 -77.86 5.18
CA THR A 179 -20.25 -76.96 4.86
C THR A 179 -21.02 -76.66 6.13
N SER A 180 -21.27 -75.38 6.43
CA SER A 180 -22.16 -74.98 7.51
C SER A 180 -23.05 -73.83 7.11
N ARG A 181 -24.38 -73.98 7.23
CA ARG A 181 -25.36 -72.93 6.88
C ARG A 181 -25.12 -72.31 5.49
N GLY A 182 -24.70 -73.14 4.52
CA GLY A 182 -24.36 -72.73 3.15
C GLY A 182 -22.92 -72.23 2.93
N LEU A 183 -22.10 -72.07 3.98
CA LEU A 183 -20.68 -71.72 3.90
C LEU A 183 -19.84 -72.96 3.65
N LYS A 184 -19.19 -73.04 2.48
CA LYS A 184 -18.18 -74.07 2.20
C LYS A 184 -16.80 -73.55 2.58
N LEU A 185 -16.15 -74.23 3.51
CA LEU A 185 -14.85 -73.88 4.07
C LEU A 185 -13.87 -75.03 3.87
N ASN A 186 -12.69 -74.69 3.40
CA ASN A 186 -11.52 -75.56 3.39
C ASN A 186 -10.60 -75.07 4.50
N ILE A 187 -10.45 -75.87 5.56
CA ILE A 187 -9.67 -75.56 6.75
C ILE A 187 -8.45 -76.47 6.74
N LEU A 188 -7.26 -75.87 6.79
CA LEU A 188 -6.01 -76.57 7.01
C LEU A 188 -5.43 -76.08 8.33
N SER A 189 -5.33 -76.98 9.31
CA SER A 189 -4.72 -76.70 10.61
C SER A 189 -3.48 -77.55 10.82
N LYS A 190 -2.49 -76.97 11.52
CA LYS A 190 -1.28 -77.64 11.96
C LYS A 190 -1.06 -77.34 13.45
N LEU A 191 -0.88 -78.37 14.26
CA LEU A 191 -0.47 -78.29 15.66
C LEU A 191 0.97 -78.80 15.76
N GLU A 192 1.87 -77.95 16.26
CA GLU A 192 3.28 -78.26 16.49
C GLU A 192 3.54 -78.27 18.01
N ASP A 193 4.23 -79.29 18.51
CA ASP A 193 4.64 -79.42 19.92
C ASP A 193 3.48 -79.33 20.95
N PHE A 194 2.24 -79.62 20.56
CA PHE A 194 0.99 -79.41 21.34
C PHE A 194 0.70 -78.01 21.83
N GLU A 195 1.53 -77.05 21.46
CA GLU A 195 1.39 -75.68 21.94
C GLU A 195 1.04 -74.75 20.80
N LYS A 196 1.66 -74.88 19.62
CA LYS A 196 1.51 -73.89 18.55
C LYS A 196 0.49 -74.37 17.52
N VAL A 197 -0.66 -73.70 17.46
CA VAL A 197 -1.68 -73.92 16.43
C VAL A 197 -1.50 -72.91 15.29
N SER A 198 -1.44 -73.40 14.06
CA SER A 198 -1.55 -72.60 12.85
C SER A 198 -2.77 -73.04 12.05
N VAL A 199 -3.70 -72.12 11.77
CA VAL A 199 -4.91 -72.40 10.98
C VAL A 199 -4.88 -71.57 9.70
N SER A 200 -5.26 -72.18 8.58
CA SER A 200 -5.47 -71.54 7.29
C SER A 200 -6.84 -71.92 6.75
N ILE A 201 -7.68 -70.94 6.45
CA ILE A 201 -9.05 -71.13 5.97
C ILE A 201 -9.19 -70.48 4.59
N LYS A 202 -9.88 -71.16 3.68
CA LYS A 202 -10.31 -70.61 2.38
C LYS A 202 -11.77 -70.97 2.16
N SER A 203 -12.56 -70.05 1.63
CA SER A 203 -13.97 -70.31 1.30
C SER A 203 -14.21 -70.40 -0.20
N ASP A 204 -15.33 -71.02 -0.57
CA ASP A 204 -15.99 -70.76 -1.85
C ASP A 204 -16.77 -69.42 -1.78
N LYS A 205 -17.64 -69.17 -2.75
CA LYS A 205 -18.53 -68.00 -2.76
C LYS A 205 -19.50 -68.05 -1.57
N ILE A 206 -19.45 -67.00 -0.75
CA ILE A 206 -20.29 -66.75 0.42
C ILE A 206 -21.40 -65.79 0.02
N TYR A 207 -22.64 -66.26 0.10
CA TYR A 207 -23.84 -65.47 -0.21
C TYR A 207 -24.49 -64.88 1.05
N ASN A 208 -24.06 -65.31 2.25
CA ASN A 208 -24.57 -64.84 3.53
C ASN A 208 -23.48 -64.91 4.61
N LEU A 209 -23.13 -63.77 5.21
CA LEU A 209 -22.13 -63.62 6.27
C LEU A 209 -22.70 -63.74 7.68
N ASN A 210 -24.03 -63.72 7.87
CA ASN A 210 -24.63 -63.79 9.20
C ASN A 210 -24.08 -64.97 10.04
N PRO A 211 -23.86 -66.18 9.48
CA PRO A 211 -23.27 -67.26 10.26
C PRO A 211 -21.85 -66.97 10.79
N ILE A 212 -21.08 -66.10 10.14
CA ILE A 212 -19.74 -65.69 10.59
C ILE A 212 -19.84 -64.58 11.65
N PHE A 213 -20.78 -63.64 11.48
CA PHE A 213 -21.02 -62.57 12.45
C PHE A 213 -21.61 -63.06 13.77
N ASP A 214 -22.38 -64.16 13.77
CA ASP A 214 -22.85 -64.80 15.00
C ASP A 214 -21.69 -65.39 15.83
N LEU A 215 -20.57 -65.75 15.17
CA LEU A 215 -19.40 -66.35 15.80
C LEU A 215 -18.37 -65.32 16.32
N ILE A 216 -18.41 -64.08 15.80
CA ILE A 216 -17.46 -63.02 16.13
C ILE A 216 -18.25 -61.79 16.59
N ASP A 217 -18.10 -61.40 17.85
CA ASP A 217 -18.75 -60.21 18.41
C ASP A 217 -18.14 -58.91 17.84
N LEU A 218 -18.56 -58.55 16.63
CA LEU A 218 -18.18 -57.30 15.99
C LEU A 218 -19.06 -56.15 16.51
N ARG A 219 -18.42 -55.14 17.11
CA ARG A 219 -19.11 -53.93 17.61
C ARG A 219 -19.67 -53.01 16.51
N ILE A 220 -19.35 -53.24 15.24
CA ILE A 220 -19.76 -52.38 14.12
C ILE A 220 -21.06 -52.88 13.49
N ASN A 221 -22.19 -52.24 13.84
CA ASN A 221 -23.52 -52.57 13.27
C ASN A 221 -23.61 -52.36 11.75
N ALA A 222 -22.82 -51.44 11.16
CA ALA A 222 -22.84 -51.19 9.72
C ALA A 222 -22.44 -52.41 8.87
N LEU A 223 -21.58 -53.31 9.40
CA LEU A 223 -21.17 -54.53 8.70
C LEU A 223 -22.31 -55.56 8.58
N LYS A 224 -23.32 -55.48 9.47
CA LYS A 224 -24.52 -56.34 9.42
C LYS A 224 -25.48 -55.94 8.29
N ASN A 225 -25.35 -54.71 7.76
CA ASN A 225 -26.22 -54.15 6.72
C ASN A 225 -25.58 -54.17 5.32
N LEU A 226 -24.54 -54.99 5.11
CA LEU A 226 -23.91 -55.16 3.81
C LEU A 226 -24.80 -56.02 2.89
N SER A 227 -25.02 -55.54 1.68
CA SER A 227 -25.52 -56.30 0.54
C SER A 227 -24.34 -56.62 -0.39
N TYR A 228 -24.28 -57.81 -0.94
CA TYR A 228 -23.21 -58.25 -1.84
C TYR A 228 -23.75 -59.38 -2.71
N GLU A 229 -23.23 -59.52 -3.93
CA GLU A 229 -23.59 -60.67 -4.77
C GLU A 229 -22.96 -61.94 -4.21
N TYR A 230 -21.68 -61.87 -3.88
CA TYR A 230 -20.98 -62.87 -3.09
C TYR A 230 -19.70 -62.27 -2.49
N LEU A 231 -19.21 -62.91 -1.43
CA LEU A 231 -17.90 -62.67 -0.85
C LEU A 231 -17.06 -63.95 -0.94
N LYS A 232 -15.74 -63.82 -0.87
CA LYS A 232 -14.85 -64.97 -0.87
C LYS A 232 -13.68 -64.71 0.07
N ILE A 233 -13.52 -65.57 1.06
CA ILE A 233 -12.33 -65.61 1.91
C ILE A 233 -11.23 -66.24 1.07
N GLU A 234 -10.41 -65.41 0.44
CA GLU A 234 -9.25 -65.87 -0.33
C GLU A 234 -8.23 -66.54 0.58
N LYS A 235 -8.08 -66.00 1.80
CA LYS A 235 -7.11 -66.48 2.78
C LYS A 235 -7.42 -65.93 4.17
N ALA A 236 -7.79 -66.79 5.11
CA ALA A 236 -7.76 -66.50 6.53
C ALA A 236 -6.64 -67.31 7.18
N LYS A 237 -5.81 -66.69 8.02
CA LYS A 237 -4.71 -67.33 8.73
C LYS A 237 -4.64 -66.83 10.16
N THR A 238 -4.39 -67.72 11.09
CA THR A 238 -4.07 -67.32 12.46
C THR A 238 -3.04 -68.27 13.06
N LYS A 239 -2.30 -67.75 14.04
CA LYS A 239 -1.37 -68.50 14.88
C LYS A 239 -1.63 -68.17 16.33
N PHE A 240 -1.75 -69.19 17.16
CA PHE A 240 -1.98 -69.01 18.59
C PHE A 240 -1.39 -70.17 19.38
N SER A 241 -1.25 -69.96 20.68
CA SER A 241 -0.92 -71.04 21.59
C SER A 241 -2.21 -71.73 22.06
N VAL A 242 -2.21 -73.07 22.20
CA VAL A 242 -3.30 -73.83 22.81
C VAL A 242 -3.64 -73.32 24.21
N SER A 243 -2.65 -72.84 24.98
CA SER A 243 -2.86 -72.24 26.30
C SER A 243 -3.49 -70.83 26.24
N GLU A 244 -3.46 -70.17 25.08
CA GLU A 244 -3.99 -68.82 24.87
C GLU A 244 -4.87 -68.73 23.61
N PRO A 245 -6.00 -69.46 23.52
CA PRO A 245 -6.81 -69.54 22.31
C PRO A 245 -7.42 -68.20 21.89
N LYS A 246 -7.61 -67.26 22.83
CA LYS A 246 -8.10 -65.90 22.54
C LYS A 246 -7.16 -65.10 21.63
N LYS A 247 -5.85 -65.37 21.67
CA LYS A 247 -4.86 -64.75 20.76
C LYS A 247 -5.08 -65.12 19.29
N ALA A 248 -5.90 -66.15 19.00
CA ALA A 248 -6.27 -66.50 17.63
C ALA A 248 -6.96 -65.35 16.89
N LEU A 249 -7.79 -64.56 17.60
CA LEU A 249 -8.47 -63.40 17.02
C LEU A 249 -7.53 -62.20 16.88
N GLU A 250 -6.63 -61.98 17.84
CA GLU A 250 -5.64 -60.89 17.80
C GLU A 250 -4.62 -61.07 16.66
N ASN A 251 -4.19 -62.30 16.41
CA ASN A 251 -3.23 -62.67 15.36
C ASN A 251 -3.90 -63.00 14.02
N LEU A 252 -5.20 -62.76 13.88
CA LEU A 252 -5.97 -63.12 12.70
C LEU A 252 -5.56 -62.23 11.52
N PHE A 253 -5.18 -62.88 10.42
CA PHE A 253 -4.98 -62.28 9.11
C PHE A 253 -6.06 -62.78 8.16
N VAL A 254 -6.89 -61.90 7.60
CA VAL A 254 -7.94 -62.31 6.65
C VAL A 254 -7.87 -61.46 5.40
N THR A 255 -7.95 -62.08 4.23
CA THR A 255 -8.21 -61.40 2.95
C THR A 255 -9.54 -61.89 2.40
N VAL A 256 -10.47 -60.96 2.18
CA VAL A 256 -11.81 -61.18 1.62
C VAL A 256 -11.94 -60.36 0.34
N THR A 257 -12.44 -60.98 -0.73
CA THR A 257 -12.84 -60.27 -1.96
C THR A 257 -14.36 -60.28 -2.09
N GLY A 258 -14.91 -59.25 -2.74
CA GLY A 258 -16.34 -59.14 -2.95
C GLY A 258 -16.70 -58.39 -4.23
N GLU A 259 -17.82 -58.80 -4.84
CA GLU A 259 -18.39 -58.16 -6.03
C GLU A 259 -19.76 -57.56 -5.72
N ASN A 260 -20.07 -56.44 -6.37
CA ASN A 260 -21.36 -55.74 -6.29
C ASN A 260 -21.80 -55.48 -4.84
N ILE A 261 -20.90 -54.90 -4.05
CA ILE A 261 -21.11 -54.64 -2.63
C ILE A 261 -21.92 -53.36 -2.46
N GLY A 262 -23.12 -53.46 -1.93
CA GLY A 262 -23.90 -52.32 -1.47
C GLY A 262 -23.84 -52.15 0.04
N TYR A 263 -23.57 -50.95 0.55
CA TYR A 263 -23.53 -50.67 1.98
C TYR A 263 -24.35 -49.42 2.33
N ARG A 264 -24.82 -49.35 3.58
CA ARG A 264 -25.46 -48.14 4.12
C ARG A 264 -25.02 -47.93 5.56
N PHE A 265 -24.35 -46.81 5.81
CA PHE A 265 -23.83 -46.46 7.14
C PHE A 265 -24.95 -46.08 8.12
N GLU A 266 -25.93 -45.29 7.66
CA GLU A 266 -27.09 -44.85 8.44
C GLU A 266 -28.37 -44.94 7.62
N PRO A 267 -29.54 -45.26 8.22
CA PRO A 267 -30.79 -45.47 7.47
C PRO A 267 -31.21 -44.30 6.58
N LEU A 268 -30.90 -43.07 7.01
CA LEU A 268 -31.26 -41.81 6.34
C LEU A 268 -30.21 -41.31 5.33
N LEU A 269 -29.06 -41.99 5.22
CA LEU A 269 -28.00 -41.64 4.28
C LEU A 269 -28.07 -42.44 2.97
N PRO A 270 -27.53 -41.92 1.85
CA PRO A 270 -27.47 -42.62 0.58
C PRO A 270 -26.73 -43.96 0.66
N LYS A 271 -27.09 -44.88 -0.23
CA LYS A 271 -26.45 -46.20 -0.34
C LYS A 271 -25.12 -46.04 -1.10
N GLY A 272 -24.07 -46.70 -0.60
CA GLY A 272 -22.84 -46.94 -1.34
C GLY A 272 -22.90 -48.24 -2.12
N GLU A 273 -22.29 -48.26 -3.29
CA GLU A 273 -22.21 -49.40 -4.21
C GLU A 273 -20.78 -49.52 -4.72
N VAL A 274 -20.21 -50.72 -4.68
CA VAL A 274 -18.83 -50.97 -5.06
C VAL A 274 -18.80 -52.16 -6.01
N GLY A 275 -18.24 -51.96 -7.20
CA GLY A 275 -18.15 -53.02 -8.20
C GLY A 275 -17.30 -54.19 -7.70
N PHE A 276 -16.12 -53.90 -7.15
CA PHE A 276 -15.23 -54.90 -6.56
C PHE A 276 -14.49 -54.32 -5.35
N ALA A 277 -14.30 -55.12 -4.30
CA ALA A 277 -13.49 -54.72 -3.15
C ALA A 277 -12.60 -55.84 -2.65
N THR A 278 -11.42 -55.48 -2.15
CA THR A 278 -10.52 -56.37 -1.42
C THR A 278 -10.33 -55.84 0.00
N ALA A 279 -10.74 -56.62 0.99
CA ALA A 279 -10.59 -56.30 2.40
C ALA A 279 -9.52 -57.17 3.06
N THR A 280 -8.55 -56.57 3.73
CA THR A 280 -7.47 -57.24 4.46
C THR A 280 -7.48 -56.85 5.94
N LEU A 281 -7.75 -57.81 6.83
CA LEU A 281 -7.59 -57.68 8.27
C LEU A 281 -6.19 -58.13 8.69
N LYS A 282 -5.44 -57.31 9.42
CA LYS A 282 -4.14 -57.67 10.01
C LYS A 282 -3.91 -56.90 11.31
N ASN A 283 -3.55 -57.61 12.40
CA ASN A 283 -3.26 -57.01 13.71
C ASN A 283 -4.39 -56.09 14.24
N GLY A 284 -5.65 -56.46 13.99
CA GLY A 284 -6.81 -55.65 14.37
C GLY A 284 -7.14 -54.47 13.43
N ASN A 285 -6.33 -54.22 12.40
CA ASN A 285 -6.61 -53.18 11.41
C ASN A 285 -7.23 -53.78 10.14
N LEU A 286 -8.39 -53.28 9.72
CA LEU A 286 -9.06 -53.67 8.48
C LEU A 286 -8.80 -52.64 7.40
N GLU A 287 -8.01 -53.03 6.40
CA GLU A 287 -7.78 -52.27 5.18
C GLU A 287 -8.76 -52.71 4.09
N VAL A 288 -9.37 -51.80 3.35
CA VAL A 288 -10.32 -52.09 2.27
C VAL A 288 -9.96 -51.28 1.03
N GLU A 289 -9.62 -51.95 -0.05
CA GLU A 289 -9.43 -51.38 -1.37
C GLU A 289 -10.75 -51.45 -2.15
N LEU A 290 -11.22 -50.31 -2.67
CA LEU A 290 -12.50 -50.16 -3.36
C LEU A 290 -12.27 -49.82 -4.84
N GLU A 291 -12.78 -50.66 -5.73
CA GLU A 291 -12.74 -50.47 -7.19
C GLU A 291 -14.14 -50.19 -7.74
N ASN A 292 -14.25 -49.15 -8.58
CA ASN A 292 -15.52 -48.68 -9.16
C ASN A 292 -16.59 -48.39 -8.08
N GLY A 293 -16.16 -47.82 -6.95
CA GLY A 293 -17.03 -47.40 -5.86
C GLY A 293 -17.86 -46.18 -6.23
N LYS A 294 -19.12 -46.17 -5.80
CA LYS A 294 -20.06 -45.05 -5.86
C LYS A 294 -20.76 -44.89 -4.51
N TYR A 295 -20.90 -43.66 -4.05
CA TYR A 295 -21.72 -43.31 -2.90
C TYR A 295 -22.77 -42.31 -3.35
N GLY A 296 -24.00 -42.80 -3.57
CA GLY A 296 -25.04 -42.07 -4.29
C GLY A 296 -24.59 -41.65 -5.70
N ASP A 297 -24.48 -40.35 -5.93
CA ASP A 297 -24.04 -39.73 -7.20
C ASP A 297 -22.52 -39.48 -7.28
N THR A 298 -21.74 -39.93 -6.29
CA THR A 298 -20.30 -39.61 -6.19
C THR A 298 -19.41 -40.83 -6.34
N ASP A 299 -18.39 -40.77 -7.20
CA ASP A 299 -17.39 -41.84 -7.31
C ASP A 299 -16.48 -41.89 -6.06
N LEU A 300 -16.27 -43.07 -5.50
CA LEU A 300 -15.58 -43.30 -4.22
C LEU A 300 -14.53 -44.43 -4.30
N SER A 301 -13.79 -44.51 -5.40
CA SER A 301 -12.69 -45.49 -5.52
C SER A 301 -11.49 -45.05 -4.67
N GLY A 302 -10.85 -45.97 -3.95
CA GLY A 302 -9.77 -45.62 -3.01
C GLY A 302 -9.50 -46.68 -1.94
N LYS A 303 -8.88 -46.28 -0.83
CA LYS A 303 -8.50 -47.16 0.28
C LYS A 303 -9.12 -46.68 1.60
N ALA A 304 -9.80 -47.57 2.31
CA ALA A 304 -10.32 -47.34 3.65
C ALA A 304 -9.53 -48.17 4.67
N GLU A 305 -9.33 -47.63 5.87
CA GLU A 305 -8.67 -48.30 6.98
C GLU A 305 -9.49 -48.14 8.26
N ILE A 306 -9.81 -49.25 8.92
CA ILE A 306 -10.42 -49.29 10.25
C ILE A 306 -9.35 -49.74 11.22
N GLU A 307 -8.90 -48.84 12.10
CA GLU A 307 -7.97 -49.20 13.15
C GLU A 307 -8.69 -49.89 14.31
N ASN A 308 -8.08 -50.94 14.86
CA ASN A 308 -8.55 -51.62 16.07
C ASN A 308 -10.03 -52.05 16.03
N ILE A 309 -10.46 -52.71 14.94
CA ILE A 309 -11.84 -53.17 14.71
C ILE A 309 -12.37 -54.11 15.82
N LEU A 310 -11.46 -54.70 16.61
CA LEU A 310 -11.76 -55.64 17.68
C LEU A 310 -11.88 -55.00 19.08
N THR A 311 -11.41 -53.76 19.30
CA THR A 311 -11.27 -53.19 20.66
C THR A 311 -11.79 -51.76 20.85
N ASN A 312 -11.53 -50.80 19.93
CA ASN A 312 -12.10 -49.43 19.92
C ASN A 312 -11.75 -48.70 18.61
N THR A 313 -12.73 -48.14 17.91
CA THR A 313 -12.66 -47.89 16.45
C THR A 313 -12.37 -46.44 16.06
N ILE A 314 -11.31 -46.22 15.26
CA ILE A 314 -11.16 -45.02 14.40
C ILE A 314 -11.24 -45.50 12.94
N LEU A 315 -12.22 -45.03 12.18
CA LEU A 315 -12.32 -45.28 10.74
C LEU A 315 -11.69 -44.11 9.97
N ARG A 316 -10.64 -44.41 9.20
CA ARG A 316 -9.98 -43.48 8.28
C ARG A 316 -10.31 -43.91 6.85
N ILE A 317 -11.07 -43.09 6.12
CA ILE A 317 -11.30 -43.32 4.68
C ILE A 317 -10.37 -42.37 3.91
N ASP A 318 -9.43 -42.91 3.15
CA ASP A 318 -8.58 -42.16 2.22
C ASP A 318 -9.07 -42.43 0.79
N ALA A 319 -10.11 -41.68 0.41
CA ALA A 319 -10.72 -41.78 -0.92
C ALA A 319 -9.97 -40.85 -1.89
N ASN A 320 -9.36 -41.44 -2.93
CA ASN A 320 -8.69 -40.70 -4.02
C ASN A 320 -9.72 -40.21 -5.05
N THR A 321 -10.65 -39.36 -4.63
CA THR A 321 -11.71 -38.86 -5.52
C THR A 321 -11.94 -37.35 -5.34
N ILE A 322 -12.14 -36.65 -6.47
CA ILE A 322 -12.55 -35.25 -6.50
C ILE A 322 -14.06 -35.23 -6.22
N LEU A 323 -14.43 -34.95 -4.96
CA LEU A 323 -15.83 -34.84 -4.57
C LEU A 323 -16.45 -33.57 -5.17
N ASN A 324 -17.57 -33.70 -5.87
CA ASN A 324 -18.35 -32.56 -6.35
C ASN A 324 -19.19 -31.97 -5.19
N PRO A 325 -18.94 -30.74 -4.71
CA PRO A 325 -19.69 -30.13 -3.59
C PRO A 325 -21.19 -30.00 -3.85
N ASP A 326 -21.60 -29.97 -5.13
CA ASP A 326 -23.01 -29.90 -5.54
C ASP A 326 -23.70 -31.27 -5.53
N SER A 327 -22.97 -32.35 -5.27
CA SER A 327 -23.56 -33.68 -5.07
C SER A 327 -24.69 -33.61 -4.06
N LYS A 328 -25.84 -34.18 -4.45
CA LYS A 328 -26.98 -34.31 -3.54
C LYS A 328 -26.58 -35.16 -2.32
N THR A 329 -25.81 -36.21 -2.57
CA THR A 329 -25.33 -37.16 -1.56
C THR A 329 -24.46 -36.50 -0.52
N ILE A 330 -23.53 -35.63 -0.94
CA ILE A 330 -22.67 -34.88 -0.01
C ILE A 330 -23.48 -33.91 0.82
N ARG A 331 -24.41 -33.16 0.21
CA ARG A 331 -25.29 -32.22 0.93
C ARG A 331 -26.16 -32.91 1.98
N GLU A 332 -26.75 -34.06 1.63
CA GLU A 332 -27.55 -34.86 2.56
C GLU A 332 -26.70 -35.42 3.71
N THR A 333 -25.49 -35.88 3.41
CA THR A 333 -24.54 -36.40 4.41
C THR A 333 -24.12 -35.30 5.40
N ILE A 334 -23.81 -34.10 4.89
CA ILE A 334 -23.41 -32.95 5.71
C ILE A 334 -24.59 -32.45 6.54
N ARG A 335 -25.79 -32.37 5.96
CA ARG A 335 -27.00 -31.99 6.68
C ARG A 335 -27.30 -32.92 7.84
N TYR A 336 -27.14 -34.22 7.64
CA TYR A 336 -27.38 -35.23 8.68
C TYR A 336 -26.44 -35.06 9.87
N TYR A 337 -25.14 -34.90 9.64
CA TYR A 337 -24.15 -34.82 10.74
C TYR A 337 -23.98 -33.42 11.34
N SER A 338 -24.22 -32.34 10.58
CA SER A 338 -23.92 -30.96 11.01
C SER A 338 -25.13 -30.04 11.15
N GLY A 339 -26.29 -30.41 10.61
CA GLY A 339 -27.46 -29.54 10.49
C GLY A 339 -27.35 -28.44 9.42
N LEU A 340 -26.21 -28.31 8.72
CA LEU A 340 -26.04 -27.33 7.63
C LEU A 340 -26.70 -27.80 6.33
N GLU A 341 -27.35 -26.89 5.60
CA GLU A 341 -27.94 -27.22 4.28
C GLU A 341 -26.88 -27.51 3.20
N SER A 342 -25.69 -26.91 3.31
CA SER A 342 -24.53 -27.12 2.42
C SER A 342 -23.23 -26.65 3.08
N LEU A 343 -22.08 -27.07 2.54
CA LEU A 343 -20.79 -26.41 2.83
C LEU A 343 -20.81 -24.95 2.34
N PRO A 344 -19.89 -24.09 2.81
CA PRO A 344 -19.61 -22.81 2.15
C PRO A 344 -19.26 -23.09 0.68
N VAL A 345 -20.21 -22.86 -0.22
CA VAL A 345 -20.07 -23.19 -1.64
C VAL A 345 -19.16 -22.15 -2.29
N GLN A 346 -18.18 -22.62 -3.05
CA GLN A 346 -17.35 -21.78 -3.90
C GLN A 346 -18.26 -20.99 -4.87
N ILE A 347 -18.28 -19.67 -4.72
CA ILE A 347 -19.13 -18.81 -5.57
C ILE A 347 -18.57 -18.73 -7.01
N ARG A 348 -17.23 -18.81 -7.18
CA ARG A 348 -16.49 -18.83 -8.47
C ARG A 348 -15.08 -19.46 -8.34
N GLY A 349 -14.54 -19.99 -9.44
CA GLY A 349 -13.16 -20.55 -9.53
C GLY A 349 -13.13 -22.08 -9.63
N ASN A 350 -11.94 -22.66 -9.81
CA ASN A 350 -11.73 -24.11 -9.71
C ASN A 350 -11.12 -24.41 -8.33
N LEU A 351 -11.80 -25.23 -7.53
CA LEU A 351 -11.31 -25.73 -6.26
C LEU A 351 -10.87 -27.20 -6.46
N ASP A 352 -9.56 -27.43 -6.53
CA ASP A 352 -8.99 -28.76 -6.62
C ASP A 352 -8.60 -29.19 -5.20
N THR A 353 -9.45 -30.01 -4.57
CA THR A 353 -9.32 -30.40 -3.15
C THR A 353 -9.09 -31.88 -2.98
N ASN A 354 -8.00 -32.23 -2.31
CA ASN A 354 -7.85 -33.54 -1.68
C ASN A 354 -8.73 -33.57 -0.42
N PHE A 355 -9.87 -34.24 -0.50
CA PHE A 355 -10.84 -34.31 0.58
C PHE A 355 -10.60 -35.52 1.46
N LYS A 356 -10.14 -35.28 2.70
CA LYS A 356 -9.94 -36.35 3.69
C LYS A 356 -11.06 -36.31 4.73
N MET A 357 -11.84 -37.39 4.81
CA MET A 357 -12.86 -37.59 5.86
C MET A 357 -12.35 -38.54 6.94
N VAL A 358 -12.51 -38.14 8.20
CA VAL A 358 -12.25 -39.01 9.36
C VAL A 358 -13.58 -39.18 10.10
N PHE A 359 -14.11 -40.40 10.14
CA PHE A 359 -15.37 -40.72 10.81
C PHE A 359 -15.09 -41.41 12.14
N PRO A 360 -15.31 -40.76 13.30
CA PRO A 360 -15.39 -41.46 14.57
C PRO A 360 -16.79 -42.10 14.74
N PHE A 361 -16.84 -43.37 15.15
CA PHE A 361 -18.10 -44.12 15.30
C PHE A 361 -18.77 -43.96 16.67
N ASP A 362 -18.13 -43.29 17.64
CA ASP A 362 -18.70 -43.05 18.97
C ASP A 362 -18.99 -41.55 19.16
N SER A 363 -20.20 -41.28 19.65
CA SER A 363 -20.83 -39.97 19.79
C SER A 363 -19.97 -38.99 20.61
N ASP A 364 -19.92 -37.73 20.14
CA ASP A 364 -19.25 -36.55 20.71
C ASP A 364 -17.80 -36.26 20.26
N LEU A 365 -17.47 -36.42 18.97
CA LEU A 365 -16.12 -36.12 18.48
C LEU A 365 -16.07 -35.26 17.20
N GLU A 366 -15.06 -34.38 17.18
CA GLU A 366 -14.81 -33.40 16.13
C GLU A 366 -14.47 -34.05 14.78
N PHE A 367 -15.27 -33.77 13.75
CA PHE A 367 -14.98 -34.14 12.37
C PHE A 367 -14.14 -33.04 11.71
N VAL A 368 -12.99 -33.39 11.14
CA VAL A 368 -12.04 -32.45 10.52
C VAL A 368 -11.98 -32.68 9.01
N ILE A 369 -12.49 -31.72 8.24
CA ILE A 369 -12.22 -31.65 6.80
C ILE A 369 -10.88 -30.97 6.61
N ASN A 370 -9.89 -31.71 6.13
CA ASN A 370 -8.69 -31.10 5.57
C ASN A 370 -8.94 -30.88 4.10
N SER A 371 -8.79 -29.63 3.65
CA SER A 371 -8.80 -29.33 2.22
C SER A 371 -7.63 -28.41 1.87
N GLU A 372 -7.02 -28.69 0.74
CA GLU A 372 -5.99 -27.87 0.13
C GLU A 372 -6.63 -27.12 -1.02
N ILE A 373 -6.58 -25.79 -1.00
CA ILE A 373 -7.02 -24.98 -2.12
C ILE A 373 -5.85 -24.92 -3.10
N ILE A 374 -5.96 -25.61 -4.24
CA ILE A 374 -4.99 -25.51 -5.34
C ILE A 374 -5.63 -24.69 -6.47
N GLY A 375 -5.40 -23.38 -6.45
CA GLY A 375 -5.88 -22.47 -7.48
C GLY A 375 -4.81 -22.21 -8.54
N ASN A 376 -4.94 -22.81 -9.73
CA ASN A 376 -4.20 -22.38 -10.92
C ASN A 376 -4.96 -21.24 -11.60
N GLY A 377 -4.54 -19.99 -11.34
CA GLY A 377 -5.02 -18.81 -12.06
C GLY A 377 -6.31 -18.22 -11.47
N VAL A 378 -6.13 -17.14 -10.71
CA VAL A 378 -7.21 -16.39 -10.08
C VAL A 378 -7.96 -15.52 -11.11
N PRO A 379 -9.29 -15.65 -11.27
CA PRO A 379 -10.10 -14.65 -11.98
C PRO A 379 -10.15 -13.36 -11.15
N LYS A 380 -9.65 -12.24 -11.67
CA LYS A 380 -9.58 -10.95 -10.96
C LYS A 380 -11.00 -10.39 -10.72
N SER A 381 -11.52 -10.53 -9.51
CA SER A 381 -12.68 -9.77 -9.05
C SER A 381 -12.19 -8.57 -8.26
N ASN A 382 -12.67 -7.37 -8.58
CA ASN A 382 -12.33 -6.16 -7.82
C ASN A 382 -13.20 -5.98 -6.55
N LYS A 383 -14.16 -6.89 -6.30
CA LYS A 383 -15.17 -6.72 -5.25
C LYS A 383 -15.06 -7.68 -4.08
N LEU A 384 -14.33 -8.79 -4.23
CA LEU A 384 -14.17 -9.81 -3.20
C LEU A 384 -12.72 -10.33 -3.20
N PRO A 385 -12.15 -10.69 -2.03
CA PRO A 385 -10.84 -11.34 -1.98
C PRO A 385 -10.88 -12.66 -2.72
N ASN A 386 -9.90 -12.86 -3.58
CA ASN A 386 -9.66 -14.12 -4.25
C ASN A 386 -8.61 -14.92 -3.46
N LEU A 387 -8.92 -16.16 -3.12
CA LEU A 387 -7.97 -17.04 -2.44
C LEU A 387 -7.14 -17.80 -3.51
N SER A 388 -5.81 -17.85 -3.37
CA SER A 388 -4.91 -18.43 -4.37
C SER A 388 -4.45 -19.85 -4.02
N SER A 389 -3.95 -20.04 -2.79
CA SER A 389 -3.40 -21.33 -2.34
C SER A 389 -3.27 -21.37 -0.82
N GLY A 390 -3.62 -22.49 -0.19
CA GLY A 390 -3.47 -22.67 1.25
C GLY A 390 -4.21 -23.88 1.78
N LYS A 391 -3.96 -24.23 3.04
CA LYS A 391 -4.66 -25.32 3.73
C LYS A 391 -5.73 -24.74 4.63
N LEU A 392 -6.90 -25.37 4.65
CA LEU A 392 -7.94 -25.05 5.63
C LEU A 392 -8.38 -26.34 6.33
N LYS A 393 -8.69 -26.20 7.62
CA LYS A 393 -9.32 -27.25 8.41
C LYS A 393 -10.69 -26.77 8.85
N LEU A 394 -11.73 -27.56 8.60
CA LEU A 394 -13.08 -27.27 9.10
C LEU A 394 -13.47 -28.34 10.13
N PHE A 395 -13.76 -27.89 11.35
CA PHE A 395 -14.15 -28.69 12.50
C PHE A 395 -15.67 -28.73 12.63
N PHE A 396 -16.23 -29.91 12.83
CA PHE A 396 -17.66 -30.14 13.04
C PHE A 396 -17.89 -30.91 14.34
N PRO A 397 -19.00 -30.68 15.08
CA PRO A 397 -20.11 -29.79 14.75
C PRO A 397 -19.86 -28.32 15.14
N SER A 398 -18.69 -27.99 15.71
CA SER A 398 -18.34 -26.63 16.16
C SER A 398 -18.46 -25.58 15.05
N LEU A 399 -18.26 -25.99 13.79
CA LEU A 399 -18.18 -25.10 12.62
C LEU A 399 -17.07 -24.06 12.75
N GLU A 400 -16.00 -24.42 13.48
CA GLU A 400 -14.76 -23.65 13.50
C GLU A 400 -13.94 -23.99 12.26
N MET A 401 -13.44 -22.97 11.56
CA MET A 401 -12.55 -23.11 10.42
C MET A 401 -11.19 -22.51 10.77
N GLU A 402 -10.13 -23.30 10.68
CA GLU A 402 -8.75 -22.86 10.82
C GLU A 402 -8.15 -22.62 9.43
N LEU A 403 -7.68 -21.40 9.19
CA LEU A 403 -6.96 -21.00 7.97
C LEU A 403 -5.46 -21.10 8.23
N LEU A 404 -4.78 -21.93 7.43
CA LEU A 404 -3.33 -22.15 7.53
C LEU A 404 -2.63 -21.52 6.32
N LYS A 405 -2.17 -20.28 6.50
CA LYS A 405 -1.36 -19.52 5.53
C LYS A 405 -1.99 -19.53 4.13
N ILE A 406 -3.15 -18.90 4.02
CA ILE A 406 -3.89 -18.80 2.78
C ILE A 406 -3.47 -17.53 2.05
N GLY A 407 -2.95 -17.66 0.84
CA GLY A 407 -2.75 -16.52 -0.05
C GLY A 407 -4.10 -15.92 -0.46
N ALA A 408 -4.26 -14.62 -0.26
CA ALA A 408 -5.45 -13.85 -0.60
C ALA A 408 -5.06 -12.61 -1.41
N GLY A 409 -5.77 -12.38 -2.52
CA GLY A 409 -5.59 -11.24 -3.41
C GLY A 409 -6.87 -10.42 -3.55
N PHE A 410 -6.80 -9.13 -3.27
CA PHE A 410 -7.92 -8.20 -3.47
C PHE A 410 -7.77 -7.53 -4.84
N GLY A 411 -8.24 -8.17 -5.92
CA GLY A 411 -8.11 -7.62 -7.28
C GLY A 411 -6.64 -7.36 -7.68
N LYS A 412 -6.33 -6.15 -8.15
CA LYS A 412 -4.94 -5.66 -8.33
C LYS A 412 -4.42 -4.90 -7.10
N ILE A 413 -5.22 -4.77 -6.04
CA ILE A 413 -5.01 -3.81 -4.96
C ILE A 413 -4.06 -4.35 -3.90
N ALA A 414 -4.19 -5.61 -3.50
CA ALA A 414 -3.34 -6.18 -2.46
C ALA A 414 -3.12 -7.69 -2.62
N GLU A 415 -1.95 -8.15 -2.23
CA GLU A 415 -1.57 -9.54 -2.03
C GLU A 415 -1.19 -9.73 -0.56
N THR A 416 -1.85 -10.68 0.10
CA THR A 416 -1.72 -10.93 1.53
C THR A 416 -1.70 -12.42 1.82
N GLU A 417 -1.02 -12.86 2.86
CA GLU A 417 -1.17 -14.20 3.43
C GLU A 417 -1.98 -14.10 4.73
N ILE A 418 -3.07 -14.86 4.84
CA ILE A 418 -3.96 -14.84 6.01
C ILE A 418 -3.92 -16.17 6.77
N SER A 419 -3.94 -16.11 8.10
CA SER A 419 -4.03 -17.26 8.99
C SER A 419 -4.91 -16.94 10.19
N GLY A 420 -5.57 -17.93 10.78
CA GLY A 420 -6.40 -17.71 11.97
C GLY A 420 -7.64 -18.58 11.99
N LYS A 421 -8.68 -18.15 12.71
CA LYS A 421 -9.90 -18.91 12.96
C LYS A 421 -11.16 -18.16 12.55
N LEU A 422 -12.13 -18.87 11.98
CA LEU A 422 -13.49 -18.41 11.75
C LEU A 422 -14.47 -19.32 12.50
N ASP A 423 -15.40 -18.74 13.25
CA ASP A 423 -16.57 -19.45 13.78
C ASP A 423 -17.74 -19.20 12.83
N LEU A 424 -18.08 -20.19 12.00
CA LEU A 424 -19.12 -20.02 10.99
C LEU A 424 -20.53 -19.93 11.61
N ARG A 425 -20.73 -20.45 12.83
CA ARG A 425 -22.03 -20.43 13.51
C ARG A 425 -22.31 -19.05 14.10
N LYS A 426 -21.31 -18.44 14.75
CA LYS A 426 -21.41 -17.09 15.29
C LYS A 426 -21.14 -16.00 14.25
N SER A 427 -20.66 -16.39 13.08
CA SER A 427 -20.17 -15.49 12.03
C SER A 427 -19.00 -14.62 12.49
N GLU A 428 -18.19 -15.13 13.42
CA GLU A 428 -17.04 -14.44 14.00
C GLU A 428 -15.74 -14.85 13.29
N LEU A 429 -14.77 -13.95 13.25
CA LEU A 429 -13.43 -14.18 12.71
C LEU A 429 -12.38 -13.60 13.66
N ASP A 430 -11.23 -14.26 13.71
CA ASP A 430 -9.99 -13.79 14.34
C ASP A 430 -8.82 -14.22 13.45
N LEU A 431 -8.25 -13.27 12.70
CA LEU A 431 -7.29 -13.52 11.64
C LEU A 431 -6.05 -12.62 11.81
N ASP A 432 -4.89 -13.21 11.60
CA ASP A 432 -3.64 -12.53 11.33
C ASP A 432 -3.43 -12.46 9.80
N ALA A 433 -3.11 -11.28 9.29
CA ALA A 433 -2.82 -11.05 7.88
C ALA A 433 -1.43 -10.45 7.71
N GLU A 434 -0.57 -11.12 6.94
CA GLU A 434 0.71 -10.61 6.47
C GLU A 434 0.50 -9.98 5.09
N ILE A 435 0.57 -8.65 5.04
CA ILE A 435 0.40 -7.89 3.81
C ILE A 435 1.74 -7.85 3.09
N GLU A 436 1.82 -8.55 1.96
CA GLU A 436 3.06 -8.65 1.20
C GLU A 436 3.23 -7.46 0.25
N ARG A 437 2.16 -7.12 -0.48
CA ARG A 437 2.14 -6.03 -1.45
C ARG A 437 0.77 -5.37 -1.47
N VAL A 438 0.76 -4.05 -1.57
CA VAL A 438 -0.42 -3.26 -1.90
C VAL A 438 -0.07 -2.36 -3.06
N PHE A 439 -0.90 -2.35 -4.09
CA PHE A 439 -0.82 -1.49 -5.26
C PHE A 439 -2.04 -0.55 -5.26
N LEU A 440 -1.79 0.74 -5.06
CA LEU A 440 -2.83 1.77 -5.14
C LEU A 440 -2.94 2.34 -6.56
N ASP A 441 -1.82 2.33 -7.29
CA ASP A 441 -1.71 2.59 -8.73
C ASP A 441 -0.51 1.79 -9.30
N GLY A 442 -0.20 1.96 -10.59
CA GLY A 442 0.94 1.26 -11.22
C GLY A 442 2.34 1.61 -10.65
N ASN A 443 2.46 2.66 -9.83
CA ASN A 443 3.72 3.21 -9.33
C ASN A 443 3.82 3.28 -7.79
N SER A 444 2.75 2.89 -7.08
CA SER A 444 2.65 3.00 -5.63
C SER A 444 2.67 1.62 -4.99
N SER A 445 3.63 1.38 -4.09
CA SER A 445 3.84 0.07 -3.48
C SER A 445 4.25 0.15 -2.02
N LEU A 446 3.81 -0.82 -1.23
CA LEU A 446 4.31 -1.08 0.12
C LEU A 446 5.81 -1.48 0.06
N LYS A 447 6.67 -0.82 0.84
CA LYS A 447 8.13 -1.08 0.85
C LYS A 447 8.54 -2.24 1.75
N LYS A 448 7.74 -2.57 2.75
CA LYS A 448 8.04 -3.59 3.77
C LYS A 448 6.75 -4.32 4.10
N LYS A 449 6.85 -5.65 4.26
CA LYS A 449 5.73 -6.44 4.76
C LYS A 449 5.20 -5.86 6.07
N SER A 450 3.88 -5.80 6.19
CA SER A 450 3.19 -5.32 7.38
C SER A 450 2.20 -6.36 7.85
N PHE A 451 1.83 -6.30 9.13
CA PHE A 451 0.93 -7.24 9.76
C PHE A 451 -0.36 -6.54 10.15
N ALA A 452 -1.47 -7.24 10.00
CA ALA A 452 -2.78 -6.80 10.44
C ALA A 452 -3.43 -7.86 11.31
N LYS A 453 -4.09 -7.44 12.39
CA LYS A 453 -5.03 -8.27 13.14
C LYS A 453 -6.44 -7.89 12.78
N ILE A 454 -7.21 -8.84 12.29
CA ILE A 454 -8.57 -8.67 11.82
C ILE A 454 -9.46 -9.49 12.73
N HIS A 455 -10.42 -8.86 13.39
CA HIS A 455 -11.38 -9.55 14.26
C HIS A 455 -12.78 -8.97 14.09
N GLY A 456 -13.80 -9.74 14.45
CA GLY A 456 -15.19 -9.26 14.46
C GLY A 456 -16.15 -10.21 13.76
N ASN A 457 -17.27 -9.69 13.29
CA ASN A 457 -18.32 -10.46 12.63
C ASN A 457 -18.33 -10.20 11.11
N TYR A 458 -18.02 -11.21 10.30
CA TYR A 458 -17.89 -11.07 8.84
C TYR A 458 -19.23 -10.88 8.09
N LEU A 459 -20.35 -10.77 8.80
CA LEU A 459 -21.65 -10.38 8.24
C LEU A 459 -22.13 -9.00 8.72
N GLU A 460 -21.50 -8.43 9.75
CA GLU A 460 -21.90 -7.15 10.35
C GLU A 460 -20.77 -6.12 10.33
N LYS A 461 -19.66 -6.41 11.01
CA LYS A 461 -18.60 -5.46 11.31
C LYS A 461 -17.26 -6.16 11.52
N ILE A 462 -16.24 -5.66 10.84
CA ILE A 462 -14.86 -6.14 10.94
C ILE A 462 -13.99 -5.01 11.49
N ASP A 463 -13.18 -5.32 12.49
CA ASP A 463 -12.21 -4.43 13.09
C ASP A 463 -10.79 -4.87 12.68
N ILE A 464 -9.99 -3.93 12.21
CA ILE A 464 -8.66 -4.13 11.62
C ILE A 464 -7.68 -3.27 12.40
N ASN A 465 -6.72 -3.91 13.07
CA ASN A 465 -5.55 -3.27 13.65
C ASN A 465 -4.39 -3.47 12.67
N LEU A 466 -3.90 -2.39 12.08
CA LEU A 466 -2.75 -2.44 11.17
C LEU A 466 -1.51 -1.95 11.89
N ASP A 467 -0.39 -2.66 11.74
CA ASP A 467 0.92 -2.20 12.20
C ASP A 467 1.43 -1.02 11.35
N GLU A 468 2.55 -0.44 11.76
CA GLU A 468 3.22 0.61 11.01
C GLU A 468 3.48 0.16 9.56
N THR A 469 3.20 1.05 8.61
CA THR A 469 3.38 0.77 7.18
C THR A 469 4.24 1.83 6.51
N PHE A 470 5.05 1.38 5.55
CA PHE A 470 5.94 2.24 4.78
C PHE A 470 5.59 2.13 3.30
N TRP A 471 5.20 3.25 2.71
CA TRP A 471 4.71 3.35 1.36
C TRP A 471 5.64 4.18 0.49
N LYS A 472 5.52 3.99 -0.81
CA LYS A 472 6.09 4.85 -1.83
C LYS A 472 4.94 5.26 -2.74
N PHE A 473 4.58 6.53 -2.77
CA PHE A 473 3.52 7.08 -3.62
C PHE A 473 4.17 7.99 -4.67
N SER A 474 4.17 7.60 -5.95
CA SER A 474 4.80 8.41 -7.01
C SER A 474 6.24 8.86 -6.68
N ASN A 475 7.03 7.95 -6.10
CA ASN A 475 8.37 8.17 -5.53
C ASN A 475 8.50 8.87 -4.18
N ILE A 476 7.41 9.40 -3.62
CA ILE A 476 7.41 10.05 -2.31
C ILE A 476 7.31 8.97 -1.21
N PRO A 477 8.26 8.91 -0.26
CA PRO A 477 8.17 8.01 0.88
C PRO A 477 7.13 8.51 1.88
N VAL A 478 6.19 7.64 2.25
CA VAL A 478 5.14 7.93 3.23
C VAL A 478 5.16 6.85 4.30
N SER A 479 5.26 7.23 5.57
CA SER A 479 5.06 6.32 6.69
C SER A 479 3.71 6.57 7.34
N ALA A 480 3.01 5.49 7.66
CA ALA A 480 1.76 5.51 8.41
C ALA A 480 1.95 4.77 9.73
N SER A 481 1.57 5.40 10.84
CA SER A 481 1.62 4.80 12.18
C SER A 481 0.68 3.60 12.27
N PRO A 482 0.82 2.73 13.29
CA PRO A 482 -0.19 1.74 13.59
C PRO A 482 -1.55 2.42 13.79
N PHE A 483 -2.62 1.84 13.24
CA PHE A 483 -3.95 2.43 13.31
C PHE A 483 -5.06 1.39 13.39
N PHE A 484 -6.22 1.85 13.88
CA PHE A 484 -7.43 1.05 13.96
C PHE A 484 -8.42 1.49 12.89
N ALA A 485 -8.91 0.53 12.11
CA ALA A 485 -9.99 0.71 11.15
C ALA A 485 -11.15 -0.23 11.46
N SER A 486 -12.36 0.26 11.26
CA SER A 486 -13.59 -0.47 11.55
C SER A 486 -14.50 -0.43 10.34
N TYR A 487 -14.76 -1.58 9.73
CA TYR A 487 -15.54 -1.71 8.51
C TYR A 487 -16.90 -2.34 8.79
N ASN A 488 -17.98 -1.61 8.53
CA ASN A 488 -19.33 -2.13 8.58
C ASN A 488 -19.74 -2.68 7.21
N ILE A 489 -20.01 -3.97 7.16
CA ILE A 489 -20.23 -4.71 5.90
C ILE A 489 -21.58 -4.34 5.28
N ARG A 490 -22.61 -4.14 6.11
CA ARG A 490 -23.99 -3.90 5.65
C ARG A 490 -24.13 -2.59 4.90
N ASN A 491 -23.51 -1.52 5.41
CA ASN A 491 -23.55 -0.20 4.79
C ASN A 491 -22.27 0.14 4.00
N SER A 492 -21.24 -0.71 4.07
CA SER A 492 -19.96 -0.54 3.38
C SER A 492 -19.18 0.71 3.80
N PHE A 493 -19.34 1.16 5.04
CA PHE A 493 -18.57 2.26 5.62
C PHE A 493 -17.39 1.75 6.44
N ALA A 494 -16.20 2.26 6.14
CA ALA A 494 -15.00 2.14 6.97
C ALA A 494 -14.83 3.39 7.83
N LYS A 495 -14.49 3.20 9.10
CA LYS A 495 -14.10 4.28 10.02
C LYS A 495 -12.65 4.07 10.42
N VAL A 496 -11.80 5.02 10.11
CA VAL A 496 -10.38 5.04 10.50
C VAL A 496 -10.22 6.00 11.67
N LYS A 497 -9.46 5.58 12.67
CA LYS A 497 -9.11 6.43 13.82
C LYS A 497 -7.61 6.52 13.96
N ASN A 498 -7.15 7.73 14.18
CA ASN A 498 -5.80 8.03 14.64
C ASN A 498 -4.70 7.50 13.72
N LEU A 499 -4.91 7.65 12.40
CA LEU A 499 -3.90 7.31 11.40
C LEU A 499 -2.86 8.43 11.34
N GLY A 500 -1.75 8.27 12.04
CA GLY A 500 -0.60 9.17 11.92
C GLY A 500 0.09 8.98 10.57
N LEU A 501 0.41 10.08 9.89
CA LEU A 501 1.14 10.12 8.63
C LEU A 501 2.39 10.99 8.77
N ASP A 502 3.50 10.51 8.19
CA ASP A 502 4.73 11.28 8.00
C ASP A 502 5.14 11.20 6.52
N VAL A 503 5.15 12.36 5.86
CA VAL A 503 5.59 12.54 4.47
C VAL A 503 6.80 13.46 4.48
N ARG A 504 7.99 12.86 4.60
CA ARG A 504 9.25 13.57 4.83
C ARG A 504 9.61 14.60 3.78
N ASP A 505 9.38 14.29 2.50
CA ASP A 505 9.72 15.17 1.38
C ASP A 505 8.95 16.51 1.44
N TYR A 506 7.81 16.55 2.15
CA TYR A 506 6.99 17.74 2.35
C TYR A 506 6.92 18.18 3.81
N ASN A 507 7.77 17.61 4.69
CA ASN A 507 7.82 17.92 6.13
C ASN A 507 6.40 17.94 6.73
N PHE A 508 5.57 17.00 6.29
CA PHE A 508 4.18 16.86 6.69
C PHE A 508 4.08 15.77 7.76
N THR A 509 3.61 16.15 8.94
CA THR A 509 3.18 15.23 9.98
C THR A 509 1.77 15.59 10.43
N GLY A 510 0.92 14.57 10.54
CA GLY A 510 -0.46 14.77 10.99
C GLY A 510 -1.20 13.47 11.23
N GLU A 511 -2.36 13.57 11.86
CA GLU A 511 -3.22 12.45 12.21
C GLU A 511 -4.54 12.55 11.44
N ILE A 512 -5.00 11.44 10.87
CA ILE A 512 -6.24 11.36 10.10
C ILE A 512 -7.25 10.49 10.85
N SER A 513 -8.45 11.04 11.05
CA SER A 513 -9.61 10.29 11.54
C SER A 513 -10.80 10.58 10.63
N GLY A 514 -11.53 9.55 10.20
CA GLY A 514 -12.58 9.77 9.21
C GLY A 514 -13.43 8.57 8.90
N ASN A 515 -14.47 8.80 8.11
CA ASN A 515 -15.32 7.77 7.56
C ASN A 515 -15.18 7.73 6.03
N PHE A 516 -15.20 6.52 5.47
CA PHE A 516 -15.04 6.25 4.06
C PHE A 516 -16.10 5.24 3.59
N ASP A 517 -16.94 5.65 2.65
CA ASP A 517 -17.88 4.77 1.95
C ASP A 517 -17.11 4.01 0.86
N VAL A 518 -16.84 2.73 1.11
CA VAL A 518 -16.05 1.87 0.21
C VAL A 518 -16.78 1.61 -1.11
N LYS A 519 -18.13 1.62 -1.12
CA LYS A 519 -18.90 1.40 -2.36
C LYS A 519 -18.86 2.61 -3.26
N LYS A 520 -18.95 3.81 -2.67
CA LYS A 520 -18.85 5.06 -3.41
C LYS A 520 -17.41 5.47 -3.65
N MET A 521 -16.44 4.87 -2.96
CA MET A 521 -15.04 5.29 -2.96
C MET A 521 -14.88 6.77 -2.57
N GLY A 522 -15.58 7.19 -1.52
CA GLY A 522 -15.54 8.58 -1.06
C GLY A 522 -15.84 8.71 0.41
N GLY A 523 -15.48 9.82 1.03
CA GLY A 523 -15.57 9.96 2.47
C GLY A 523 -15.37 11.38 2.98
N ASN A 524 -15.41 11.46 4.31
CA ASN A 524 -15.13 12.67 5.06
C ASN A 524 -14.16 12.35 6.18
N SER A 525 -13.08 13.13 6.26
CA SER A 525 -12.04 12.97 7.26
C SER A 525 -11.77 14.30 7.94
N GLU A 526 -11.37 14.24 9.20
CA GLU A 526 -10.69 15.30 9.91
C GLU A 526 -9.20 14.98 9.92
N ILE A 527 -8.40 15.94 9.47
CA ILE A 527 -6.94 15.85 9.47
C ILE A 527 -6.43 16.83 10.52
N GLU A 528 -5.82 16.30 11.58
CA GLU A 528 -5.07 17.08 12.55
C GLU A 528 -3.63 17.24 12.06
N ILE A 529 -3.31 18.41 11.52
CA ILE A 529 -1.99 18.72 10.99
C ILE A 529 -1.14 19.26 12.14
N GLU A 530 -0.14 18.49 12.57
CA GLU A 530 0.87 18.99 13.51
C GLU A 530 1.79 19.98 12.80
N LYS A 531 2.27 19.59 11.61
CA LYS A 531 3.18 20.39 10.81
C LYS A 531 3.02 20.06 9.33
N LEU A 532 2.97 21.08 8.49
CA LEU A 532 3.05 20.99 7.03
C LEU A 532 3.90 22.16 6.55
N HIS A 533 4.95 21.86 5.79
CA HIS A 533 5.75 22.88 5.10
C HIS A 533 5.93 22.46 3.63
N PHE A 534 5.13 23.05 2.75
CA PHE A 534 5.19 22.82 1.30
C PHE A 534 5.46 24.13 0.57
N SER A 535 6.67 24.30 0.02
CA SER A 535 7.09 25.58 -0.58
C SER A 535 6.91 26.73 0.43
N GLU A 536 6.09 27.74 0.12
CA GLU A 536 5.74 28.84 1.01
C GLU A 536 4.53 28.52 1.91
N LEU A 537 3.83 27.41 1.73
CA LEU A 537 2.68 27.05 2.56
C LEU A 537 3.15 26.43 3.89
N ASN A 538 2.74 27.04 4.99
CA ASN A 538 3.04 26.64 6.36
C ASN A 538 1.77 26.51 7.19
N ILE A 539 1.44 25.28 7.57
CA ILE A 539 0.32 24.96 8.45
C ILE A 539 0.87 24.25 9.68
N SER A 540 0.45 24.66 10.87
CA SER A 540 0.86 24.01 12.12
C SER A 540 -0.25 24.05 13.14
N ASN A 541 -0.46 22.92 13.81
CA ASN A 541 -1.48 22.71 14.84
C ASN A 541 -2.90 23.09 14.38
N GLU A 542 -3.31 22.59 13.21
CA GLU A 542 -4.61 22.89 12.62
C GLU A 542 -5.40 21.62 12.33
N THR A 543 -6.67 21.59 12.73
CA THR A 543 -7.62 20.55 12.33
C THR A 543 -8.40 21.02 11.11
N ILE A 544 -8.40 20.20 10.06
CA ILE A 544 -9.01 20.53 8.76
C ILE A 544 -9.97 19.41 8.34
N PRO A 545 -11.26 19.71 8.11
CA PRO A 545 -12.18 18.77 7.50
C PRO A 545 -11.87 18.67 5.99
N VAL A 546 -11.84 17.43 5.48
CA VAL A 546 -11.59 17.11 4.09
C VAL A 546 -12.66 16.15 3.59
N PHE A 547 -13.32 16.53 2.50
CA PHE A 547 -14.21 15.65 1.74
C PHE A 547 -13.47 15.16 0.51
N TYR A 548 -13.61 13.89 0.17
CA TYR A 548 -12.91 13.33 -0.99
C TYR A 548 -13.72 12.23 -1.65
N GLN A 549 -13.52 12.09 -2.95
CA GLN A 549 -14.16 11.12 -3.83
C GLN A 549 -13.08 10.62 -4.79
N ILE A 550 -12.90 9.31 -4.89
CA ILE A 550 -11.80 8.65 -5.62
C ILE A 550 -12.41 7.66 -6.62
N GLY A 551 -12.23 7.89 -7.91
CA GLY A 551 -12.70 6.99 -8.97
C GLY A 551 -11.93 7.21 -10.26
N ASP A 552 -12.63 7.22 -11.40
CA ASP A 552 -12.07 7.68 -12.68
C ASP A 552 -11.64 9.16 -12.63
N GLU A 553 -12.22 9.91 -11.69
CA GLU A 553 -11.87 11.26 -11.29
C GLU A 553 -11.60 11.28 -9.77
N VAL A 554 -10.60 12.06 -9.34
CA VAL A 554 -10.33 12.33 -7.93
C VAL A 554 -10.78 13.75 -7.61
N ALA A 555 -11.75 13.90 -6.71
CA ALA A 555 -12.20 15.19 -6.20
C ALA A 555 -11.88 15.31 -4.71
N VAL A 556 -11.30 16.44 -4.30
CA VAL A 556 -10.97 16.77 -2.92
C VAL A 556 -11.48 18.17 -2.61
N GLN A 557 -12.23 18.31 -1.54
CA GLN A 557 -12.76 19.57 -1.05
C GLN A 557 -12.30 19.82 0.38
N ILE A 558 -11.79 21.01 0.64
CA ILE A 558 -11.34 21.48 1.94
C ILE A 558 -12.18 22.73 2.30
N PRO A 559 -13.36 22.57 2.91
CA PRO A 559 -14.29 23.68 3.14
C PRO A 559 -13.72 24.80 4.00
N LYS A 560 -12.83 24.47 4.96
CA LYS A 560 -12.19 25.46 5.83
C LYS A 560 -11.28 26.42 5.06
N LEU A 561 -10.77 26.00 3.91
CA LEU A 561 -9.90 26.78 3.04
C LEU A 561 -10.62 27.28 1.77
N ASP A 562 -11.91 26.94 1.60
CA ASP A 562 -12.68 27.15 0.35
C ASP A 562 -11.89 26.67 -0.88
N PHE A 563 -11.28 25.48 -0.74
CA PHE A 563 -10.41 24.87 -1.73
C PHE A 563 -11.05 23.62 -2.31
N ASP A 564 -11.07 23.53 -3.63
CA ASP A 564 -11.54 22.38 -4.39
C ASP A 564 -10.45 21.94 -5.38
N LEU A 565 -10.20 20.64 -5.45
CA LEU A 565 -9.28 20.00 -6.38
C LEU A 565 -10.03 18.89 -7.12
N LYS A 566 -9.88 18.86 -8.44
CA LYS A 566 -10.47 17.84 -9.29
C LYS A 566 -9.43 17.35 -10.31
N VAL A 567 -9.15 16.05 -10.31
CA VAL A 567 -8.13 15.42 -11.15
C VAL A 567 -8.79 14.35 -12.03
N ALA A 568 -8.83 14.58 -13.34
CA ALA A 568 -9.29 13.64 -14.36
C ALA A 568 -8.31 13.64 -15.57
N GLU A 569 -8.79 13.89 -16.80
CA GLU A 569 -7.91 14.15 -17.96
C GLU A 569 -7.11 15.44 -17.81
N LYS A 570 -7.64 16.39 -17.04
CA LYS A 570 -7.01 17.64 -16.60
C LYS A 570 -7.14 17.79 -15.10
N THR A 571 -6.28 18.59 -14.49
CA THR A 571 -6.37 18.95 -13.07
C THR A 571 -6.92 20.37 -12.93
N GLU A 572 -8.05 20.51 -12.23
CA GLU A 572 -8.68 21.78 -11.90
C GLU A 572 -8.48 22.05 -10.41
N ILE A 573 -8.02 23.24 -10.06
CA ILE A 573 -7.84 23.72 -8.69
C ILE A 573 -8.60 25.02 -8.54
N GLU A 574 -9.50 25.10 -7.58
CA GLU A 574 -10.26 26.31 -7.27
C GLU A 574 -10.03 26.71 -5.80
N ILE A 575 -9.75 27.98 -5.58
CA ILE A 575 -9.73 28.63 -4.27
C ILE A 575 -10.79 29.73 -4.34
N GLY A 576 -11.95 29.48 -3.73
CA GLY A 576 -13.06 30.43 -3.75
C GLY A 576 -12.79 31.70 -2.92
N LYS A 577 -11.98 31.57 -1.86
CA LYS A 577 -11.59 32.67 -0.95
C LYS A 577 -10.13 32.59 -0.58
N VAL A 578 -9.30 33.33 -1.32
CA VAL A 578 -7.86 33.43 -1.11
C VAL A 578 -7.53 33.88 0.32
N GLU A 579 -8.35 34.74 0.92
CA GLU A 579 -8.16 35.22 2.29
C GLU A 579 -8.16 34.11 3.35
N LEU A 580 -8.75 32.94 3.08
CA LEU A 580 -8.71 31.78 3.99
C LEU A 580 -7.39 31.00 3.88
N VAL A 581 -6.69 31.11 2.76
CA VAL A 581 -5.41 30.45 2.50
C VAL A 581 -4.23 31.35 2.89
N THR A 582 -4.34 32.68 2.69
CA THR A 582 -3.25 33.64 2.97
C THR A 582 -2.60 33.54 4.36
N PRO A 583 -3.31 33.26 5.48
CA PRO A 583 -2.68 33.19 6.80
C PRO A 583 -1.59 32.10 6.89
N PHE A 584 -1.71 31.07 6.05
CA PHE A 584 -0.78 29.95 5.96
C PHE A 584 0.38 30.20 4.98
N VAL A 585 0.39 31.33 4.25
CA VAL A 585 1.46 31.68 3.31
C VAL A 585 2.26 32.87 3.90
N PRO A 586 3.42 32.65 4.55
CA PRO A 586 4.14 33.71 5.26
C PRO A 586 4.52 34.90 4.37
N LEU A 587 4.70 34.68 3.07
CA LEU A 587 5.01 35.74 2.12
C LEU A 587 3.88 36.79 2.05
N THR A 588 2.62 36.37 2.20
CA THR A 588 1.46 37.29 2.17
C THR A 588 1.42 38.23 3.37
N LYS A 589 2.06 37.89 4.50
CA LYS A 589 2.14 38.77 5.68
C LYS A 589 2.93 40.05 5.41
N LYS A 590 3.74 40.08 4.35
CA LYS A 590 4.51 41.25 3.91
C LYS A 590 3.72 42.14 2.95
N TYR A 591 2.55 41.70 2.50
CA TYR A 591 1.74 42.39 1.52
C TYR A 591 0.38 42.79 2.12
N PRO A 592 -0.29 43.79 1.54
CA PRO A 592 -1.64 44.14 1.97
C PRO A 592 -2.62 42.95 1.84
N PRO A 593 -3.72 42.92 2.61
CA PRO A 593 -4.72 41.86 2.52
C PRO A 593 -5.23 41.66 1.09
N ILE A 594 -5.26 40.40 0.67
CA ILE A 594 -5.68 39.96 -0.67
C ILE A 594 -6.96 39.15 -0.50
N PHE A 595 -7.99 39.51 -1.25
CA PHE A 595 -9.29 38.84 -1.27
C PHE A 595 -9.62 38.33 -2.68
N GLY A 596 -10.54 37.39 -2.77
CA GLY A 596 -11.11 36.94 -4.04
C GLY A 596 -10.79 35.48 -4.34
N ASP A 597 -10.76 35.13 -5.62
CA ASP A 597 -10.71 33.74 -6.07
C ASP A 597 -9.56 33.47 -7.05
N VAL A 598 -9.13 32.22 -7.08
CA VAL A 598 -8.12 31.70 -8.00
C VAL A 598 -8.60 30.36 -8.57
N SER A 599 -8.56 30.23 -9.88
CA SER A 599 -8.80 28.99 -10.61
C SER A 599 -7.55 28.65 -11.43
N VAL A 600 -7.09 27.40 -11.33
CA VAL A 600 -5.95 26.88 -12.07
C VAL A 600 -6.37 25.61 -12.80
N GLU A 601 -6.09 25.56 -14.11
CA GLU A 601 -6.28 24.37 -14.93
C GLU A 601 -4.92 23.86 -15.43
N ILE A 602 -4.62 22.59 -15.20
CA ILE A 602 -3.36 21.94 -15.58
C ILE A 602 -3.68 20.79 -16.56
N SER A 603 -3.15 20.91 -17.78
CA SER A 603 -3.19 19.87 -18.83
C SER A 603 -1.82 19.78 -19.54
N GLU A 604 -1.72 20.09 -20.84
CA GLU A 604 -0.44 20.29 -21.54
C GLU A 604 0.23 21.63 -21.19
N LYS A 605 -0.55 22.53 -20.58
CA LYS A 605 -0.16 23.86 -20.10
C LYS A 605 -0.86 24.14 -18.77
N ILE A 606 -0.36 25.11 -18.01
CA ILE A 606 -1.00 25.59 -16.78
C ILE A 606 -1.68 26.91 -17.11
N GLU A 607 -3.00 26.94 -17.05
CA GLU A 607 -3.81 28.16 -17.16
C GLU A 607 -4.19 28.64 -15.76
N ILE A 608 -4.06 29.94 -15.51
CA ILE A 608 -4.37 30.55 -14.22
C ILE A 608 -5.34 31.69 -14.49
N ASN A 609 -6.48 31.69 -13.82
CA ASN A 609 -7.42 32.80 -13.83
C ASN A 609 -7.70 33.20 -12.39
N SER A 610 -7.67 34.49 -12.09
CA SER A 610 -8.03 34.97 -10.75
C SER A 610 -8.69 36.33 -10.80
N HIS A 611 -9.61 36.54 -9.86
CA HIS A 611 -10.16 37.85 -9.55
C HIS A 611 -9.71 38.22 -8.14
N LEU A 612 -8.65 39.01 -8.04
CA LEU A 612 -8.08 39.43 -6.77
C LEU A 612 -8.43 40.87 -6.46
N LYS A 613 -8.76 41.15 -5.20
CA LYS A 613 -8.89 42.50 -4.67
C LYS A 613 -7.78 42.74 -3.65
N ILE A 614 -6.86 43.65 -3.95
CA ILE A 614 -5.79 44.04 -3.03
C ILE A 614 -6.15 45.38 -2.41
N GLU A 615 -6.44 45.37 -1.11
CA GLU A 615 -6.70 46.61 -0.38
C GLU A 615 -5.40 47.38 -0.13
N ASN A 616 -5.43 48.71 -0.16
CA ASN A 616 -4.28 49.56 0.14
C ASN A 616 -3.02 49.31 -0.73
N GLN A 617 -3.16 48.81 -1.96
CA GLN A 617 -2.05 48.85 -2.91
C GLN A 617 -1.84 50.29 -3.41
N HIS A 618 -0.58 50.73 -3.49
CA HIS A 618 -0.22 52.09 -3.86
C HIS A 618 0.61 52.20 -5.14
N VAL A 619 0.75 51.11 -5.91
CA VAL A 619 1.64 51.01 -7.08
C VAL A 619 0.93 51.38 -8.37
N LEU A 620 -0.24 50.79 -8.63
CA LEU A 620 -0.99 50.96 -9.88
C LEU A 620 -2.14 51.94 -9.71
N LYS A 621 -2.24 52.92 -10.61
CA LYS A 621 -3.35 53.88 -10.65
C LYS A 621 -4.05 53.85 -12.01
N ASN A 622 -5.34 54.17 -12.00
CA ASN A 622 -6.10 54.54 -13.18
C ASN A 622 -6.65 55.96 -12.96
N GLY A 623 -5.95 56.95 -13.50
CA GLY A 623 -6.15 58.35 -13.12
C GLY A 623 -5.81 58.58 -11.64
N ASN A 624 -6.77 59.11 -10.87
CA ASN A 624 -6.55 59.46 -9.46
C ASN A 624 -6.83 58.30 -8.48
N GLU A 625 -7.37 57.18 -8.95
CA GLU A 625 -7.74 56.04 -8.10
C GLU A 625 -6.73 54.91 -8.21
N PHE A 626 -6.45 54.24 -7.08
CA PHE A 626 -5.63 53.04 -7.05
C PHE A 626 -6.43 51.85 -7.58
N VAL A 627 -5.81 51.05 -8.45
CA VAL A 627 -6.41 49.85 -9.04
C VAL A 627 -6.49 48.75 -7.98
N ARG A 628 -7.68 48.49 -7.43
CA ARG A 628 -7.86 47.48 -6.37
C ARG A 628 -8.23 46.11 -6.91
N ASP A 629 -9.08 46.09 -7.92
CA ASP A 629 -9.56 44.87 -8.58
C ASP A 629 -8.59 44.46 -9.70
N LEU A 630 -8.07 43.25 -9.59
CA LEU A 630 -7.05 42.68 -10.46
C LEU A 630 -7.57 41.35 -11.03
N ASN A 631 -7.97 41.40 -12.29
CA ASN A 631 -8.25 40.21 -13.08
C ASN A 631 -6.95 39.72 -13.69
N ILE A 632 -6.45 38.58 -13.22
CA ILE A 632 -5.21 37.98 -13.71
C ILE A 632 -5.58 36.79 -14.59
N SER A 633 -5.01 36.74 -15.79
CA SER A 633 -5.09 35.59 -16.69
C SER A 633 -3.69 35.17 -17.11
N GLY A 634 -3.32 33.92 -16.90
CA GLY A 634 -1.97 33.41 -17.10
C GLY A 634 -1.92 32.10 -17.84
N GLU A 635 -0.82 31.86 -18.55
CA GLU A 635 -0.51 30.61 -19.23
C GLU A 635 0.98 30.28 -19.05
N ILE A 636 1.26 29.05 -18.61
CA ILE A 636 2.61 28.50 -18.50
C ILE A 636 2.71 27.24 -19.38
N SER A 637 3.65 27.22 -20.33
CA SER A 637 3.92 26.07 -21.21
C SER A 637 5.42 25.89 -21.41
N GLY A 638 5.99 24.87 -20.76
CA GLY A 638 7.44 24.68 -20.67
C GLY A 638 8.12 25.87 -19.99
N GLU A 639 9.10 26.49 -20.65
CA GLU A 639 9.79 27.69 -20.14
C GLU A 639 9.09 29.02 -20.46
N LYS A 640 7.94 28.97 -21.17
CA LYS A 640 7.18 30.16 -21.55
C LYS A 640 6.14 30.49 -20.50
N ILE A 641 6.14 31.72 -20.03
CA ILE A 641 5.16 32.24 -19.07
C ILE A 641 4.52 33.48 -19.68
N LYS A 642 3.20 33.56 -19.68
CA LYS A 642 2.45 34.76 -20.05
C LYS A 642 1.47 35.07 -18.94
N PHE A 643 1.41 36.33 -18.50
CA PHE A 643 0.40 36.82 -17.58
C PHE A 643 -0.18 38.13 -18.11
N GLY A 644 -1.49 38.29 -18.00
CA GLY A 644 -2.21 39.52 -18.25
C GLY A 644 -2.90 39.97 -16.96
N LEU A 645 -2.88 41.27 -16.69
CA LEU A 645 -3.59 41.90 -15.59
C LEU A 645 -4.50 42.98 -16.15
N ASN A 646 -5.81 42.83 -15.90
CA ASN A 646 -6.90 43.68 -16.40
C ASN A 646 -6.88 43.96 -17.92
N ARG A 647 -6.20 43.12 -18.71
CA ARG A 647 -5.95 43.28 -20.17
C ARG A 647 -5.09 44.49 -20.56
N ASP A 648 -4.51 45.17 -19.60
CA ASP A 648 -3.75 46.41 -19.79
C ASP A 648 -2.27 46.24 -19.40
N VAL A 649 -1.96 45.31 -18.49
CA VAL A 649 -0.58 44.90 -18.19
C VAL A 649 -0.33 43.50 -18.69
N PHE A 650 0.78 43.29 -19.39
CA PHE A 650 1.17 41.97 -19.91
C PHE A 650 2.62 41.66 -19.55
N PHE A 651 2.82 40.53 -18.89
CA PHE A 651 4.14 39.96 -18.63
C PHE A 651 4.35 38.74 -19.53
N MET A 652 5.53 38.62 -20.13
CA MET A 652 5.93 37.49 -20.95
C MET A 652 7.38 37.11 -20.66
N LYS A 653 7.61 35.86 -20.24
CA LYS A 653 8.95 35.27 -20.12
C LYS A 653 9.13 34.16 -21.16
N ASN A 654 10.30 34.12 -21.79
CA ASN A 654 10.71 33.06 -22.70
C ASN A 654 12.20 32.78 -22.49
N GLY A 655 12.52 31.70 -21.75
CA GLY A 655 13.86 31.46 -21.22
C GLY A 655 14.25 32.53 -20.19
N GLU A 656 15.44 33.14 -20.34
CA GLU A 656 15.90 34.23 -19.47
C GLU A 656 15.30 35.61 -19.80
N LYS A 657 14.72 35.77 -21.01
CA LYS A 657 14.21 37.07 -21.47
C LYS A 657 12.83 37.34 -20.89
N MET A 658 12.67 38.48 -20.23
CA MET A 658 11.41 38.95 -19.69
C MET A 658 10.97 40.24 -20.37
N ASN A 659 9.71 40.29 -20.78
CA ASN A 659 9.06 41.49 -21.30
C ASN A 659 7.86 41.81 -20.42
N LEU A 660 7.68 43.09 -20.11
CA LEU A 660 6.57 43.63 -19.36
C LEU A 660 6.00 44.80 -20.16
N VAL A 661 4.70 44.84 -20.37
CA VAL A 661 4.02 45.89 -21.11
C VAL A 661 2.99 46.49 -20.16
N PHE A 662 3.07 47.80 -19.93
CA PHE A 662 2.05 48.57 -19.23
C PHE A 662 1.33 49.47 -20.24
N HIS A 663 0.03 49.29 -20.37
CA HIS A 663 -0.84 50.16 -21.13
C HIS A 663 -1.84 50.82 -20.19
N ASN A 664 -2.09 52.13 -20.33
CA ASN A 664 -3.15 52.89 -19.64
C ASN A 664 -3.07 52.99 -18.10
N TYR A 665 -2.29 52.16 -17.43
CA TYR A 665 -2.08 52.26 -16.00
C TYR A 665 -0.92 53.17 -15.65
N ASP A 666 -1.20 54.04 -14.70
CA ASP A 666 -0.26 54.94 -14.07
C ASP A 666 0.59 54.18 -13.04
N LEU A 667 1.87 54.54 -12.94
CA LEU A 667 2.86 53.87 -12.09
C LEU A 667 3.34 54.81 -10.99
N ASN A 668 3.15 54.44 -9.73
CA ASN A 668 3.71 55.13 -8.59
C ASN A 668 5.00 54.47 -8.12
N LEU A 669 6.15 55.03 -8.51
CA LEU A 669 7.45 54.46 -8.20
C LEU A 669 7.85 54.62 -6.74
N SER A 670 7.32 55.63 -6.03
CA SER A 670 7.62 55.78 -4.59
C SER A 670 6.96 54.71 -3.73
N ALA A 671 5.87 54.10 -4.21
CA ALA A 671 5.30 52.94 -3.53
C ALA A 671 6.18 51.70 -3.69
N LEU A 672 7.04 51.63 -4.72
CA LEU A 672 7.92 50.47 -4.93
C LEU A 672 9.00 50.34 -3.86
N SER A 673 9.42 51.44 -3.20
CA SER A 673 10.40 51.37 -2.11
C SER A 673 9.87 50.64 -0.87
N GLU A 674 8.55 50.66 -0.64
CA GLU A 674 7.90 49.90 0.45
C GLU A 674 8.05 48.38 0.24
N PHE A 675 8.12 47.94 -1.01
CA PHE A 675 8.26 46.52 -1.37
C PHE A 675 9.72 46.03 -1.42
N THR A 676 10.71 46.95 -1.42
CA THR A 676 12.14 46.61 -1.42
C THR A 676 12.76 46.46 -0.03
N GLY A 677 12.01 46.72 1.04
CA GLY A 677 12.33 46.35 2.42
C GLY A 677 13.67 46.86 2.98
N GLU A 678 13.62 47.94 3.78
CA GLU A 678 14.71 48.38 4.67
C GLU A 678 15.06 47.40 5.81
N ASN A 679 14.55 46.16 5.80
CA ASN A 679 14.83 45.15 6.84
C ASN A 679 16.13 44.36 6.63
N ASN A 680 16.98 44.73 5.66
CA ASN A 680 18.35 44.20 5.52
C ASN A 680 19.40 44.96 6.35
N LYS A 681 19.00 45.60 7.46
CA LYS A 681 19.90 46.16 8.47
C LYS A 681 19.87 45.40 9.78
N SER A 682 19.93 44.06 9.74
CA SER A 682 20.45 43.26 10.87
C SER A 682 20.58 41.80 10.48
N GLU A 683 21.69 41.45 9.84
CA GLU A 683 22.44 40.22 10.10
C GLU A 683 23.74 40.36 9.32
N LYS A 684 24.86 39.95 9.93
CA LYS A 684 26.14 39.94 9.24
C LYS A 684 25.98 39.09 7.99
N ALA A 685 25.95 39.73 6.83
CA ALA A 685 26.08 39.05 5.55
C ALA A 685 27.46 38.37 5.56
N GLU A 686 27.46 37.06 5.75
CA GLU A 686 28.54 36.24 5.23
C GLU A 686 28.61 36.51 3.72
N GLU A 687 29.81 36.83 3.25
CA GLU A 687 30.14 36.96 1.83
C GLU A 687 29.82 35.64 1.12
N SER A 688 28.57 35.49 0.67
CA SER A 688 28.24 34.57 -0.39
C SER A 688 28.43 35.32 -1.71
N GLU A 689 29.42 34.91 -2.50
CA GLU A 689 29.67 35.34 -3.88
C GLU A 689 28.58 34.86 -4.85
N ASN A 690 27.30 34.92 -4.47
CA ASN A 690 26.22 34.75 -5.43
C ASN A 690 25.93 36.12 -6.05
N ASN A 691 26.68 36.43 -7.11
CA ASN A 691 26.35 37.46 -8.10
C ASN A 691 24.91 37.24 -8.61
N SER A 692 23.89 37.73 -7.92
CA SER A 692 22.54 37.82 -8.46
C SER A 692 22.57 38.89 -9.55
N SER A 693 22.93 38.49 -10.77
CA SER A 693 22.87 39.38 -11.93
C SER A 693 21.45 39.92 -12.09
N LEU A 694 21.32 41.23 -12.31
CA LEU A 694 20.04 41.85 -12.62
C LEU A 694 19.37 41.08 -13.78
N PRO A 695 18.07 40.75 -13.65
CA PRO A 695 17.35 40.05 -14.71
C PRO A 695 17.33 40.85 -16.03
N ASP A 696 17.41 40.18 -17.19
CA ASP A 696 17.20 40.81 -18.50
C ASP A 696 15.69 41.09 -18.71
N LEU A 697 15.25 42.25 -18.22
CA LEU A 697 13.86 42.72 -18.25
C LEU A 697 13.71 43.91 -19.20
N LYS A 698 12.73 43.80 -20.10
CA LYS A 698 12.30 44.86 -21.00
C LYS A 698 10.91 45.33 -20.61
N VAL A 699 10.77 46.59 -20.21
CA VAL A 699 9.48 47.21 -19.89
C VAL A 699 9.08 48.15 -21.03
N PHE A 700 7.90 47.94 -21.60
CA PHE A 700 7.27 48.82 -22.56
C PHE A 700 6.17 49.58 -21.84
N LEU A 701 6.28 50.90 -21.86
CA LEU A 701 5.30 51.83 -21.31
C LEU A 701 4.53 52.43 -22.50
N LYS A 702 3.20 52.43 -22.46
CA LYS A 702 2.35 53.08 -23.45
C LYS A 702 1.19 53.80 -22.75
N GLU A 703 1.10 55.11 -22.96
CA GLU A 703 0.03 55.96 -22.43
C GLU A 703 -0.07 55.84 -20.89
N ASN A 704 1.04 56.13 -20.20
CA ASN A 704 1.15 56.03 -18.74
C ASN A 704 1.62 57.35 -18.13
N THR A 705 1.24 57.61 -16.88
CA THR A 705 1.85 58.64 -16.04
C THR A 705 2.72 57.99 -14.97
N ILE A 706 3.98 58.41 -14.87
CA ILE A 706 4.89 57.96 -13.81
C ILE A 706 4.88 58.99 -12.68
N TYR A 707 4.61 58.54 -11.45
CA TYR A 707 4.70 59.34 -10.22
C TYR A 707 6.02 58.98 -9.51
N LEU A 708 6.86 59.98 -9.26
CA LEU A 708 8.24 59.78 -8.79
C LEU A 708 8.40 59.89 -7.26
N ASN A 709 7.51 60.59 -6.56
CA ASN A 709 7.53 60.79 -5.09
C ASN A 709 6.14 61.16 -4.52
N GLU A 710 6.06 61.27 -3.18
CA GLU A 710 4.82 61.60 -2.43
C GLU A 710 4.25 62.98 -2.77
N LYS A 711 5.10 63.97 -3.08
CA LYS A 711 4.67 65.21 -3.75
C LYS A 711 4.48 64.83 -5.22
N PRO A 712 3.35 65.09 -5.89
CA PRO A 712 3.02 64.45 -7.17
C PRO A 712 3.89 64.97 -8.32
N LEU A 713 5.16 64.58 -8.39
CA LEU A 713 6.07 64.81 -9.49
C LEU A 713 5.75 63.74 -10.54
N LEU A 714 5.21 64.18 -11.66
CA LEU A 714 4.57 63.29 -12.63
C LEU A 714 5.13 63.46 -14.04
N VAL A 715 5.32 62.35 -14.74
CA VAL A 715 5.85 62.32 -16.10
C VAL A 715 4.84 61.61 -16.98
N ASP A 716 4.13 62.38 -17.80
CA ASP A 716 3.14 61.86 -18.75
C ASP A 716 3.88 61.30 -19.98
N LEU A 717 3.75 60.00 -20.22
CA LEU A 717 4.42 59.29 -21.32
C LEU A 717 3.42 58.92 -22.42
N LYS A 718 3.78 59.21 -23.67
CA LYS A 718 3.12 58.62 -24.84
C LYS A 718 3.54 57.16 -24.98
N ASN A 719 4.85 56.93 -24.95
CA ASN A 719 5.43 55.60 -24.91
C ASN A 719 6.83 55.64 -24.30
N GLY A 720 7.34 54.50 -23.87
CA GLY A 720 8.66 54.35 -23.34
C GLY A 720 9.15 52.91 -23.39
N PHE A 721 10.46 52.76 -23.39
CA PHE A 721 11.14 51.49 -23.33
C PHE A 721 12.17 51.56 -22.22
N VAL A 722 12.10 50.66 -21.25
CA VAL A 722 13.08 50.49 -20.19
C VAL A 722 13.71 49.12 -20.35
N LYS A 723 15.03 49.06 -20.31
CA LYS A 723 15.81 47.83 -20.28
C LYS A 723 16.60 47.78 -18.99
N ILE A 724 16.43 46.69 -18.25
CA ILE A 724 17.18 46.37 -17.04
C ILE A 724 18.00 45.13 -17.38
N ASP A 725 19.32 45.20 -17.23
CA ASP A 725 20.20 44.05 -17.39
C ASP A 725 21.46 44.21 -16.52
N LYS A 726 22.42 43.29 -16.66
CA LYS A 726 23.70 43.32 -15.92
C LYS A 726 24.52 44.61 -16.10
N ASN A 727 24.27 45.39 -17.16
CA ASN A 727 24.95 46.65 -17.43
C ASN A 727 24.21 47.84 -16.80
N GLY A 728 23.08 47.62 -16.12
CA GLY A 728 22.30 48.65 -15.44
C GLY A 728 20.89 48.85 -16.02
N ILE A 729 20.32 50.03 -15.77
CA ILE A 729 19.01 50.44 -16.26
C ILE A 729 19.22 51.43 -17.40
N SER A 730 18.52 51.25 -18.51
CA SER A 730 18.42 52.25 -19.57
C SER A 730 16.96 52.48 -19.93
N ALA A 731 16.57 53.72 -20.14
CA ALA A 731 15.23 54.08 -20.55
C ALA A 731 15.26 55.08 -21.71
N GLN A 732 14.35 54.93 -22.65
CA GLN A 732 14.06 55.91 -23.69
C GLN A 732 12.55 56.14 -23.71
N THR A 733 12.12 57.37 -23.52
CA THR A 733 10.70 57.71 -23.41
C THR A 733 10.33 58.90 -24.28
N ASN A 734 9.13 58.86 -24.84
CA ASN A 734 8.49 59.99 -25.51
C ASN A 734 7.39 60.54 -24.61
N LEU A 735 7.42 61.83 -24.36
CA LEU A 735 6.44 62.50 -23.53
C LEU A 735 5.09 62.60 -24.23
N ALA A 736 3.99 62.59 -23.47
CA ALA A 736 2.63 62.73 -23.99
C ALA A 736 2.39 64.08 -24.66
N SER A 737 3.04 65.13 -24.17
CA SER A 737 3.02 66.45 -24.79
C SER A 737 4.09 66.56 -25.89
N ARG A 738 5.30 67.01 -25.55
CA ARG A 738 6.42 67.16 -26.46
C ARG A 738 7.75 66.93 -25.74
N GLY A 739 8.61 66.15 -26.38
CA GLY A 739 9.98 65.89 -25.95
C GLY A 739 10.26 64.41 -25.75
N GLU A 740 11.54 64.09 -25.67
CA GLU A 740 12.05 62.75 -25.42
C GLU A 740 13.02 62.78 -24.23
N ILE A 741 13.07 61.68 -23.47
CA ILE A 741 14.00 61.51 -22.35
C ILE A 741 14.75 60.20 -22.54
N GLU A 742 16.07 60.29 -22.51
CA GLU A 742 16.98 59.16 -22.41
C GLU A 742 17.56 59.13 -21.00
N PHE A 743 17.58 57.96 -20.38
CA PHE A 743 18.13 57.75 -19.04
C PHE A 743 19.00 56.50 -19.03
N GLN A 744 20.13 56.54 -18.34
CA GLN A 744 21.02 55.41 -18.13
C GLN A 744 21.52 55.43 -16.70
N MET A 745 21.55 54.29 -16.03
CA MET A 745 21.98 54.16 -14.64
C MET A 745 22.74 52.86 -14.42
N VAL A 746 23.91 52.94 -13.77
CA VAL A 746 24.75 51.79 -13.42
C VAL A 746 25.19 51.96 -11.96
N GLY A 747 24.68 51.11 -11.08
CA GLY A 747 24.76 51.36 -9.63
C GLY A 747 24.05 52.67 -9.29
N ASP A 748 24.71 53.54 -8.51
CA ASP A 748 24.16 54.84 -8.12
C ASP A 748 24.46 55.96 -9.14
N LYS A 749 25.22 55.66 -10.20
CA LYS A 749 25.60 56.63 -11.22
C LYS A 749 24.58 56.67 -12.33
N PHE A 750 24.10 57.86 -12.68
CA PHE A 750 23.13 58.04 -13.76
C PHE A 750 23.50 59.16 -14.73
N ILE A 751 22.96 59.05 -15.94
CA ILE A 751 22.94 60.08 -16.97
C ILE A 751 21.51 60.20 -17.46
N ALA A 752 21.00 61.43 -17.51
CA ALA A 752 19.68 61.76 -18.04
C ALA A 752 19.81 62.84 -19.11
N LYS A 753 19.14 62.65 -20.24
CA LYS A 753 19.13 63.60 -21.35
C LYS A 753 17.70 63.82 -21.80
N GLY A 754 17.20 65.04 -21.66
CA GLY A 754 15.91 65.46 -22.17
C GLY A 754 16.09 66.32 -23.42
N LEU A 755 15.38 66.02 -24.49
CA LEU A 755 15.40 66.81 -25.73
C LEU A 755 14.01 67.32 -26.08
N ASN A 756 13.96 68.55 -26.55
CA ASN A 756 12.75 69.23 -27.00
C ASN A 756 11.60 69.25 -25.97
N LEU A 757 11.94 69.26 -24.69
CA LEU A 757 11.00 69.29 -23.58
C LEU A 757 10.19 70.59 -23.63
N ASP A 758 8.95 70.54 -23.19
CA ASP A 758 8.08 71.70 -23.12
C ASP A 758 7.88 72.21 -21.68
N GLN A 759 7.11 73.28 -21.57
CA GLN A 759 6.74 73.86 -20.28
C GLN A 759 5.93 72.89 -19.41
N LYS A 760 5.10 72.02 -20.01
CA LYS A 760 4.26 71.09 -19.26
C LYS A 760 5.13 70.09 -18.50
N PHE A 761 6.18 69.56 -19.15
CA PHE A 761 7.18 68.71 -18.50
C PHE A 761 7.85 69.43 -17.32
N LEU A 762 8.36 70.65 -17.53
CA LEU A 762 9.01 71.40 -16.47
C LEU A 762 8.08 71.72 -15.31
N PHE A 763 6.86 72.18 -15.58
CA PHE A 763 5.87 72.44 -14.56
C PHE A 763 5.54 71.17 -13.77
N ASN A 764 5.39 70.03 -14.45
CA ASN A 764 5.12 68.77 -13.78
C ASN A 764 6.28 68.32 -12.87
N LEU A 765 7.53 68.61 -13.28
CA LEU A 765 8.75 68.26 -12.56
C LEU A 765 9.09 69.23 -11.42
N THR A 766 8.93 70.53 -11.58
CA THR A 766 9.39 71.52 -10.58
C THR A 766 8.25 72.20 -9.83
N LYS A 767 7.01 72.03 -10.30
CA LYS A 767 5.83 72.82 -9.90
C LYS A 767 5.97 74.33 -10.12
N PHE A 768 7.01 74.75 -10.84
CA PHE A 768 7.26 76.14 -11.14
C PHE A 768 6.39 76.61 -12.30
N ASP A 769 5.41 77.47 -12.02
CA ASP A 769 4.51 78.04 -13.02
C ASP A 769 4.97 79.42 -13.53
N GLY A 770 6.10 79.92 -13.04
CA GLY A 770 6.66 81.25 -13.34
C GLY A 770 7.16 81.45 -14.77
N ILE A 771 7.06 80.45 -15.64
CA ILE A 771 7.45 80.51 -17.06
C ILE A 771 6.28 80.11 -17.95
N SER A 772 6.26 80.61 -19.19
CA SER A 772 5.30 80.25 -20.23
C SER A 772 5.98 80.00 -21.58
N GLY A 773 5.54 78.97 -22.30
CA GLY A 773 6.18 78.54 -23.53
C GLY A 773 7.56 77.90 -23.30
N GLY A 774 8.41 77.91 -24.32
CA GLY A 774 9.76 77.38 -24.22
C GLY A 774 9.99 76.04 -24.93
N ASN A 775 11.23 75.85 -25.37
CA ASN A 775 11.79 74.57 -25.78
C ASN A 775 13.06 74.31 -24.97
N TYR A 776 13.12 73.20 -24.24
CA TYR A 776 14.17 72.91 -23.27
C TYR A 776 14.92 71.64 -23.63
N ASN A 777 16.25 71.69 -23.56
CA ASN A 777 17.11 70.52 -23.57
C ASN A 777 17.82 70.42 -22.22
N LEU A 778 17.87 69.23 -21.66
CA LEU A 778 18.52 68.95 -20.38
C LEU A 778 19.56 67.86 -20.61
N TYR A 779 20.73 68.03 -20.03
CA TYR A 779 21.68 66.96 -19.81
C TYR A 779 22.07 66.98 -18.34
N ALA A 780 21.91 65.87 -17.64
CA ALA A 780 22.28 65.71 -16.25
C ALA A 780 23.07 64.41 -16.07
N LYS A 781 24.03 64.43 -15.17
CA LYS A 781 24.71 63.25 -14.67
C LYS A 781 24.79 63.34 -13.16
N GLY A 782 24.76 62.21 -12.46
CA GLY A 782 24.85 62.23 -11.01
C GLY A 782 25.29 60.91 -10.41
N GLU A 783 25.56 60.96 -9.12
CA GLU A 783 25.84 59.80 -8.26
C GLU A 783 25.10 60.03 -6.94
N GLY A 784 24.07 59.22 -6.67
CA GLY A 784 23.14 59.44 -5.56
C GLY A 784 22.44 60.81 -5.65
N GLU A 785 22.53 61.61 -4.59
CA GLU A 785 21.91 62.94 -4.51
C GLU A 785 22.70 64.06 -5.20
N ASN A 786 23.93 63.77 -5.64
CA ASN A 786 24.80 64.75 -6.29
C ASN A 786 24.53 64.75 -7.80
N ILE A 787 24.10 65.90 -8.35
CA ILE A 787 23.70 66.01 -9.75
C ILE A 787 24.41 67.20 -10.39
N SER A 788 25.07 66.99 -11.52
CA SER A 788 25.60 68.08 -12.35
C SER A 788 24.89 68.08 -13.68
N GLY A 789 24.50 69.24 -14.18
CA GLY A 789 23.78 69.30 -15.44
C GLY A 789 23.88 70.62 -16.18
N ILE A 790 23.42 70.57 -17.42
CA ILE A 790 23.30 71.70 -18.33
C ILE A 790 21.86 71.72 -18.82
N VAL A 791 21.20 72.87 -18.68
CA VAL A 791 19.90 73.15 -19.28
C VAL A 791 20.10 74.16 -20.39
N GLN A 792 19.50 73.91 -21.55
CA GLN A 792 19.35 74.90 -22.61
C GLN A 792 17.86 75.20 -22.78
N PHE A 793 17.53 76.45 -23.06
CA PHE A 793 16.15 76.86 -23.26
C PHE A 793 16.04 77.90 -24.36
N THR A 794 14.93 77.89 -25.10
CA THR A 794 14.66 78.86 -26.16
C THR A 794 13.18 79.25 -26.18
N ARG A 795 12.87 80.46 -26.64
CA ARG A 795 11.51 80.96 -26.90
C ARG A 795 10.57 80.80 -25.69
N LEU A 796 11.02 81.25 -24.51
CA LEU A 796 10.23 81.22 -23.29
C LEU A 796 9.95 82.62 -22.78
N LYS A 797 8.91 82.75 -21.97
CA LYS A 797 8.52 83.98 -21.31
C LYS A 797 8.44 83.77 -19.82
N VAL A 798 9.27 84.47 -19.06
CA VAL A 798 9.14 84.54 -17.60
C VAL A 798 7.91 85.38 -17.29
N LYS A 799 6.96 84.79 -16.56
CA LYS A 799 5.69 85.43 -16.18
C LYS A 799 5.96 86.55 -15.17
N ASN A 800 4.93 87.37 -14.96
CA ASN A 800 4.98 88.51 -14.06
C ASN A 800 5.09 88.07 -12.59
N MET A 801 6.31 87.82 -12.11
CA MET A 801 6.61 87.42 -10.72
C MET A 801 7.14 88.60 -9.91
N GLU A 802 7.04 88.54 -8.57
CA GLU A 802 7.55 89.58 -7.67
C GLU A 802 9.06 89.83 -7.86
N LEU A 803 9.86 88.77 -8.00
CA LEU A 803 11.28 88.86 -8.38
C LEU A 803 11.50 89.65 -9.69
N VAL A 804 10.72 89.36 -10.74
CA VAL A 804 10.83 90.06 -12.03
C VAL A 804 10.36 91.51 -11.89
N ASN A 805 9.29 91.76 -11.15
CA ASN A 805 8.80 93.12 -10.90
C ASN A 805 9.80 93.96 -10.12
N ASN A 806 10.41 93.39 -9.07
CA ASN A 806 11.44 94.06 -8.28
C ASN A 806 12.69 94.29 -9.12
N LEU A 807 13.07 93.33 -9.97
CA LEU A 807 14.15 93.48 -10.93
C LEU A 807 13.87 94.59 -11.95
N LEU A 808 12.67 94.64 -12.51
CA LEU A 808 12.24 95.67 -13.45
C LEU A 808 12.14 97.04 -12.77
N ALA A 809 11.62 97.10 -11.54
CA ALA A 809 11.56 98.30 -10.73
C ALA A 809 12.96 98.82 -10.40
N PHE A 810 13.90 97.93 -10.07
CA PHE A 810 15.31 98.25 -9.87
C PHE A 810 15.97 98.76 -11.16
N ILE A 811 15.77 98.09 -12.31
CA ILE A 811 16.28 98.56 -13.61
C ILE A 811 15.76 99.98 -13.90
N ASN A 812 14.50 100.26 -13.54
CA ASN A 812 13.90 101.59 -13.68
C ASN A 812 14.45 102.65 -12.70
N THR A 813 15.05 102.27 -11.56
CA THR A 813 15.62 103.21 -10.57
C THR A 813 17.11 103.49 -10.76
N VAL A 814 17.84 102.66 -11.51
CA VAL A 814 19.27 102.86 -11.79
C VAL A 814 19.48 103.90 -12.90
N PRO A 815 20.14 105.04 -12.63
CA PRO A 815 20.26 106.14 -13.60
C PRO A 815 21.00 105.80 -14.89
N ALA A 816 21.96 104.87 -14.83
CA ALA A 816 22.68 104.39 -16.01
C ALA A 816 21.78 103.62 -16.99
N LEU A 817 20.64 103.09 -16.51
CA LEU A 817 19.71 102.26 -17.27
C LEU A 817 18.44 103.04 -17.70
N LEU A 818 18.16 104.20 -17.08
CA LEU A 818 17.01 105.09 -17.38
C LEU A 818 16.86 105.50 -18.85
N THR A 819 17.93 105.43 -19.64
CA THR A 819 17.88 105.75 -21.09
C THR A 819 17.23 104.64 -21.93
N LEU A 820 17.01 103.45 -21.37
CA LEU A 820 16.48 102.27 -22.05
C LEU A 820 14.96 102.09 -21.88
N SER A 821 14.28 103.01 -21.19
CA SER A 821 12.87 102.91 -20.82
C SER A 821 11.93 103.24 -21.99
N ARG A 822 11.69 102.29 -22.92
CA ARG A 822 10.59 102.32 -23.92
C ARG A 822 10.16 100.89 -24.39
N PRO A 823 9.04 100.75 -25.15
CA PRO A 823 7.99 99.73 -24.94
C PRO A 823 8.47 98.30 -25.18
N GLY A 824 8.50 97.52 -24.10
CA GLY A 824 8.94 96.12 -24.08
C GLY A 824 9.01 95.64 -22.63
N PHE A 825 9.39 96.55 -21.74
CA PHE A 825 9.15 96.49 -20.29
C PHE A 825 7.70 96.88 -19.96
N ASN A 826 6.75 96.07 -20.42
CA ASN A 826 5.37 96.11 -19.96
C ASN A 826 5.25 95.15 -18.78
N HIS A 827 4.38 95.42 -17.80
CA HIS A 827 3.94 94.55 -16.67
C HIS A 827 3.49 93.11 -17.06
N ASN A 828 3.74 92.68 -18.29
CA ASN A 828 3.32 91.41 -18.85
C ASN A 828 4.42 90.32 -18.86
N GLY A 829 5.63 90.55 -18.32
CA GLY A 829 6.71 89.53 -18.15
C GLY A 829 7.93 89.72 -19.06
N LEU A 830 8.96 88.89 -18.90
CA LEU A 830 10.25 88.97 -19.62
C LEU A 830 10.37 87.90 -20.72
N TRP A 831 10.63 88.31 -21.96
CA TRP A 831 10.83 87.40 -23.10
C TRP A 831 12.29 87.00 -23.28
N ILE A 832 12.53 85.69 -23.30
CA ILE A 832 13.84 85.06 -23.46
C ILE A 832 13.88 84.34 -24.80
N THR A 833 14.83 84.73 -25.65
CA THR A 833 15.05 84.13 -26.97
C THR A 833 15.77 82.80 -26.85
N ALA A 834 16.87 82.77 -26.11
CA ALA A 834 17.69 81.58 -25.87
C ALA A 834 18.45 81.70 -24.56
N GLY A 835 18.98 80.61 -24.05
CA GLY A 835 19.91 80.62 -22.94
C GLY A 835 20.36 79.22 -22.58
N TYR A 836 21.38 79.15 -21.73
CA TYR A 836 21.83 77.91 -21.11
C TYR A 836 22.21 78.16 -19.66
N GLY A 837 22.18 77.12 -18.85
CA GLY A 837 22.64 77.16 -17.46
C GLY A 837 23.35 75.89 -17.08
N VAL A 838 24.54 76.02 -16.48
CA VAL A 838 25.28 74.93 -15.85
C VAL A 838 24.99 74.96 -14.36
N PHE A 839 24.59 73.82 -13.80
CA PHE A 839 24.26 73.69 -12.38
C PHE A 839 24.91 72.45 -11.74
N GLU A 840 25.19 72.55 -10.44
CA GLU A 840 25.52 71.43 -9.57
C GLU A 840 24.58 71.43 -8.37
N LYS A 841 23.94 70.29 -8.10
CA LYS A 841 23.12 70.05 -6.91
C LYS A 841 23.86 69.09 -5.98
N ARG A 842 23.92 69.44 -4.68
CA ARG A 842 24.42 68.57 -3.61
C ARG A 842 23.44 68.66 -2.44
N GLY A 843 22.70 67.58 -2.17
CA GLY A 843 21.56 67.64 -1.24
C GLY A 843 20.58 68.74 -1.69
N ASP A 844 20.19 69.63 -0.79
CA ASP A 844 19.25 70.73 -1.09
C ASP A 844 19.89 72.02 -1.63
N LEU A 845 21.22 72.03 -1.82
CA LEU A 845 21.93 73.17 -2.38
C LEU A 845 22.13 73.01 -3.90
N ILE A 846 21.62 73.95 -4.69
CA ILE A 846 21.89 74.08 -6.13
C ILE A 846 22.83 75.27 -6.36
N GLU A 847 24.01 75.00 -6.90
CA GLU A 847 24.97 76.01 -7.35
C GLU A 847 24.84 76.20 -8.88
N LEU A 848 24.53 77.43 -9.29
CA LEU A 848 24.52 77.88 -10.67
C LEU A 848 25.90 78.42 -11.03
N GLN A 849 26.64 77.70 -11.88
CA GLN A 849 28.03 78.04 -12.20
C GLN A 849 28.15 79.09 -13.30
N ASP A 850 27.42 78.88 -14.41
CA ASP A 850 27.40 79.78 -15.57
C ASP A 850 26.02 79.67 -16.22
N VAL A 851 25.19 80.71 -16.06
CA VAL A 851 23.87 80.79 -16.67
C VAL A 851 23.81 82.02 -17.56
N LYS A 852 23.68 81.79 -18.87
CA LYS A 852 23.54 82.86 -19.86
C LYS A 852 22.14 82.91 -20.40
N ILE A 853 21.53 84.09 -20.34
CA ILE A 853 20.18 84.35 -20.78
C ILE A 853 20.24 85.42 -21.86
N TYR A 854 19.76 85.09 -23.05
CA TYR A 854 19.64 86.00 -24.17
C TYR A 854 18.18 86.43 -24.34
N GLY A 855 17.86 87.64 -23.89
CA GLY A 855 16.54 88.25 -24.02
C GLY A 855 16.42 89.11 -25.28
N GLU A 856 15.19 89.54 -25.59
CA GLU A 856 14.95 90.50 -26.68
C GLU A 856 15.52 91.89 -26.37
N THR A 857 15.48 92.28 -25.10
CA THR A 857 15.87 93.62 -24.62
C THR A 857 17.21 93.62 -23.88
N VAL A 858 17.46 92.58 -23.06
CA VAL A 858 18.65 92.45 -22.20
C VAL A 858 19.21 91.03 -22.28
N ASN A 859 20.53 90.91 -22.23
CA ASN A 859 21.23 89.68 -21.90
C ASN A 859 21.55 89.67 -20.41
N MET A 860 21.58 88.49 -19.80
CA MET A 860 21.95 88.32 -18.39
C MET A 860 22.93 87.16 -18.25
N ASP A 861 24.03 87.40 -17.54
CA ASP A 861 24.95 86.37 -17.08
C ASP A 861 24.73 86.20 -15.56
N LEU A 862 24.33 85.01 -15.14
CA LEU A 862 23.90 84.67 -13.79
C LEU A 862 24.80 83.57 -13.22
N SER A 863 25.20 83.73 -11.96
CA SER A 863 25.81 82.67 -11.14
C SER A 863 25.32 82.82 -9.70
N GLY A 864 25.43 81.77 -8.89
CA GLY A 864 25.04 81.86 -7.49
C GLY A 864 24.52 80.55 -6.92
N LYS A 865 23.82 80.64 -5.79
CA LYS A 865 23.34 79.48 -5.04
C LYS A 865 21.86 79.61 -4.75
N ILE A 866 21.17 78.47 -4.78
CA ILE A 866 19.78 78.30 -4.43
C ILE A 866 19.75 77.22 -3.35
N ASP A 867 19.19 77.55 -2.20
CA ASP A 867 18.96 76.62 -1.10
C ASP A 867 17.48 76.23 -1.10
N LEU A 868 17.20 74.97 -1.42
CA LEU A 868 15.84 74.44 -1.52
C LEU A 868 15.20 74.16 -0.16
N GLU A 869 16.00 73.92 0.89
CA GLU A 869 15.50 73.66 2.24
C GLU A 869 15.03 74.96 2.89
N ASN A 870 15.83 76.02 2.74
CA ASN A 870 15.52 77.35 3.29
C ASN A 870 14.73 78.24 2.32
N GLU A 871 14.34 77.73 1.15
CA GLU A 871 13.66 78.45 0.05
C GLU A 871 14.29 79.82 -0.25
N SER A 872 15.62 79.85 -0.28
CA SER A 872 16.39 81.09 -0.42
C SER A 872 17.34 81.06 -1.61
N LEU A 873 17.65 82.24 -2.12
CA LEU A 873 18.57 82.44 -3.23
C LEU A 873 19.64 83.46 -2.88
N ASP A 874 20.82 83.29 -3.45
CA ASP A 874 21.95 84.23 -3.44
C ASP A 874 22.56 84.23 -4.84
N LEU A 875 22.08 85.14 -5.67
CA LEU A 875 22.35 85.20 -7.11
C LEU A 875 23.10 86.47 -7.47
N GLN A 876 24.16 86.34 -8.24
CA GLN A 876 24.86 87.44 -8.89
C GLN A 876 24.46 87.48 -10.37
N ILE A 877 23.98 88.62 -10.85
CA ILE A 877 23.49 88.80 -12.22
C ILE A 877 24.15 90.01 -12.86
N ASP A 878 24.85 89.80 -13.95
CA ASP A 878 25.35 90.84 -14.84
C ASP A 878 24.39 91.05 -16.00
N ILE A 879 23.73 92.20 -16.03
CA ILE A 879 22.75 92.56 -17.06
C ILE A 879 23.42 93.43 -18.11
N SER A 880 23.38 92.99 -19.37
CA SER A 880 23.96 93.68 -20.53
C SER A 880 22.88 94.06 -21.54
N ALA A 881 22.73 95.35 -21.86
CA ALA A 881 21.76 95.82 -22.85
C ALA A 881 22.25 95.54 -24.28
N VAL A 882 21.43 94.89 -25.12
CA VAL A 882 21.91 94.30 -26.38
C VAL A 882 21.73 95.20 -27.60
N LYS A 883 20.64 96.00 -27.67
CA LYS A 883 20.15 96.45 -29.00
C LYS A 883 19.60 97.86 -29.15
N TYR A 884 19.54 98.69 -28.10
CA TYR A 884 18.87 100.01 -28.21
C TYR A 884 19.78 101.22 -28.45
N LEU A 885 21.10 101.07 -28.29
CA LEU A 885 22.04 102.19 -28.45
C LEU A 885 22.69 102.26 -29.84
N ASP A 886 22.69 101.18 -30.62
CA ASP A 886 23.29 101.17 -31.96
C ASP A 886 22.56 102.11 -32.94
N LYS A 887 21.23 102.21 -32.88
CA LYS A 887 20.49 103.16 -33.75
C LYS A 887 20.60 104.62 -33.32
N PHE A 888 20.93 104.90 -32.06
CA PHE A 888 20.97 106.26 -31.51
C PHE A 888 22.40 106.85 -31.50
N ILE A 889 23.43 106.00 -31.43
CA ILE A 889 24.84 106.40 -31.30
C ILE A 889 25.67 106.15 -32.58
N ALA A 890 25.18 105.36 -33.55
CA ALA A 890 25.87 105.14 -34.84
C ALA A 890 26.15 106.43 -35.64
N ASN A 891 25.47 107.55 -35.35
CA ASN A 891 25.71 108.83 -36.03
C ASN A 891 26.73 109.75 -35.33
N VAL A 892 27.32 109.34 -34.19
CA VAL A 892 28.35 110.14 -33.47
C VAL A 892 29.48 109.23 -32.97
N PRO A 893 30.51 108.94 -33.80
CA PRO A 893 31.59 107.98 -33.50
C PRO A 893 32.35 108.24 -32.19
N ILE A 894 32.46 109.51 -31.79
CA ILE A 894 33.21 109.94 -30.60
C ILE A 894 32.40 109.69 -29.31
N ALA A 895 31.06 109.71 -29.39
CA ALA A 895 30.19 109.49 -28.22
C ALA A 895 30.23 108.04 -27.74
N ASN A 896 30.48 107.08 -28.64
CA ASN A 896 30.59 105.65 -28.35
C ASN A 896 31.66 105.35 -27.26
N TYR A 897 32.89 105.86 -27.44
CA TYR A 897 33.98 105.70 -26.47
C TYR A 897 33.73 106.45 -25.14
N MET A 898 33.02 107.58 -25.20
CA MET A 898 32.74 108.40 -24.01
C MET A 898 31.76 107.71 -23.05
N ILE A 899 30.73 107.04 -23.59
CA ILE A 899 29.63 106.44 -22.83
C ILE A 899 29.86 104.94 -22.56
N LEU A 900 30.32 104.15 -23.55
CA LEU A 900 30.36 102.67 -23.48
C LEU A 900 31.75 102.09 -23.14
N GLY A 901 32.79 102.94 -23.03
CA GLY A 901 34.16 102.48 -22.78
C GLY A 901 34.71 101.61 -23.92
N GLU A 902 35.74 100.80 -23.65
CA GLU A 902 36.39 99.93 -24.67
C GLU A 902 35.56 98.68 -25.03
N LYS A 903 34.60 98.27 -24.18
CA LYS A 903 33.81 97.04 -24.32
C LYS A 903 32.51 97.20 -25.13
N GLY A 904 32.10 98.43 -25.46
CA GLY A 904 30.98 98.70 -26.38
C GLY A 904 29.58 98.31 -25.87
N SER A 905 29.39 97.98 -24.59
CA SER A 905 28.09 97.67 -23.98
C SER A 905 28.02 98.18 -22.53
N LEU A 906 26.82 98.53 -22.07
CA LEU A 906 26.54 98.90 -20.67
C LEU A 906 26.15 97.64 -19.90
N SER A 907 26.98 97.23 -18.94
CA SER A 907 26.72 96.14 -18.02
C SER A 907 26.49 96.67 -16.60
N THR A 908 25.49 96.13 -15.89
CA THR A 908 25.26 96.38 -14.47
C THR A 908 25.22 95.05 -13.73
N GLY A 909 25.98 94.92 -12.65
CA GLY A 909 25.86 93.79 -11.74
C GLY A 909 24.82 94.07 -10.67
N ILE A 910 24.06 93.05 -10.31
CA ILE A 910 23.14 93.04 -9.18
C ILE A 910 23.34 91.76 -8.38
N THR A 911 23.13 91.85 -7.08
CA THR A 911 23.00 90.68 -6.21
C THR A 911 21.54 90.56 -5.79
N ILE A 912 20.99 89.35 -5.83
CA ILE A 912 19.65 89.03 -5.35
C ILE A 912 19.80 88.04 -4.19
N LYS A 913 19.35 88.43 -3.00
CA LYS A 913 19.41 87.59 -1.79
C LYS A 913 18.07 87.50 -1.09
N GLY A 914 17.76 86.39 -0.42
CA GLY A 914 16.55 86.24 0.39
C GLY A 914 15.61 85.14 -0.12
N SER A 915 14.36 85.14 0.33
CA SER A 915 13.41 84.09 -0.05
C SER A 915 12.91 84.24 -1.50
N PHE A 916 12.38 83.17 -2.08
CA PHE A 916 11.81 83.19 -3.44
C PHE A 916 10.68 84.21 -3.62
N ASP A 917 9.87 84.41 -2.57
CA ASP A 917 8.72 85.31 -2.61
C ASP A 917 9.11 86.78 -2.40
N ASN A 918 10.09 87.06 -1.53
CA ASN A 918 10.51 88.42 -1.21
C ASN A 918 12.04 88.59 -1.26
N PRO A 919 12.64 88.53 -2.45
CA PRO A 919 14.08 88.69 -2.61
C PRO A 919 14.50 90.16 -2.52
N GLU A 920 15.56 90.44 -1.77
CA GLU A 920 16.25 91.72 -1.71
C GLU A 920 17.19 91.87 -2.91
N ILE A 921 17.04 92.96 -3.67
CA ILE A 921 17.87 93.26 -4.84
C ILE A 921 18.79 94.42 -4.51
N ALA A 922 20.10 94.16 -4.52
CA ALA A 922 21.13 95.15 -4.25
C ALA A 922 22.01 95.39 -5.50
N PRO A 923 22.36 96.64 -5.83
CA PRO A 923 23.33 96.92 -6.87
C PRO A 923 24.73 96.45 -6.47
N GLU A 924 25.45 95.77 -7.36
CA GLU A 924 26.90 95.62 -7.20
C GLU A 924 27.58 96.89 -7.73
N LEU A 925 28.11 97.68 -6.80
CA LEU A 925 28.94 98.84 -7.13
C LEU A 925 30.30 98.36 -7.67
N HIS A 926 30.35 97.98 -8.94
CA HIS A 926 31.63 97.84 -9.63
C HIS A 926 32.29 99.21 -9.71
N LYS A 927 33.57 99.29 -9.36
CA LYS A 927 34.38 100.52 -9.45
C LYS A 927 34.38 101.17 -10.85
N GLU A 928 33.88 100.47 -11.88
CA GLU A 928 33.79 100.96 -13.26
C GLU A 928 32.56 101.85 -13.55
N ILE A 929 31.47 101.77 -12.76
CA ILE A 929 30.26 102.58 -12.99
C ILE A 929 30.40 103.99 -12.41
N ILE A 930 31.27 104.20 -11.42
CA ILE A 930 31.62 105.55 -10.96
C ILE A 930 32.68 106.13 -11.89
N SER A 931 32.24 106.56 -13.08
CA SER A 931 33.04 107.46 -13.92
C SER A 931 33.20 108.80 -13.18
N THR A 932 34.21 108.89 -12.32
CA THR A 932 34.58 110.18 -11.70
C THR A 932 34.91 111.17 -12.84
N PRO A 933 34.62 112.48 -12.70
CA PRO A 933 34.95 113.49 -13.71
C PRO A 933 36.40 113.43 -14.21
N ILE A 934 37.30 112.89 -13.38
CA ILE A 934 38.71 112.64 -13.67
C ILE A 934 38.91 111.60 -14.81
N VAL A 935 38.10 110.54 -14.87
CA VAL A 935 38.17 109.49 -15.90
C VAL A 935 37.62 110.03 -17.23
N ILE A 936 36.53 110.79 -17.20
CA ILE A 936 36.00 111.52 -18.37
C ILE A 936 37.02 112.55 -18.85
N GLY A 937 37.69 113.27 -17.94
CA GLY A 937 38.77 114.22 -18.26
C GLY A 937 40.00 113.55 -18.90
N LYS A 938 40.42 112.38 -18.42
CA LYS A 938 41.47 111.57 -19.08
C LYS A 938 41.06 111.10 -20.48
N ARG A 939 39.77 110.80 -20.71
CA ARG A 939 39.23 110.42 -22.02
C ARG A 939 39.20 111.61 -23.00
N ILE A 940 38.91 112.83 -22.52
CA ILE A 940 38.99 114.08 -23.30
C ILE A 940 40.44 114.41 -23.72
N LEU A 941 41.42 114.16 -22.86
CA LEU A 941 42.83 114.40 -23.18
C LEU A 941 43.41 113.45 -24.23
N LYS A 942 42.87 112.23 -24.34
CA LYS A 942 43.27 111.22 -25.37
C LYS A 942 42.51 111.36 -26.69
N LEU A 943 41.48 112.21 -26.72
CA LEU A 943 40.59 112.43 -27.87
C LEU A 943 41.33 112.90 -29.16
N PRO A 944 42.36 113.76 -29.10
CA PRO A 944 43.13 114.15 -30.29
C PRO A 944 43.86 112.98 -30.95
N GLN A 945 44.32 111.99 -30.16
CA GLN A 945 45.04 110.81 -30.66
C GLN A 945 44.11 109.86 -31.43
N LYS A 946 42.88 109.65 -30.93
CA LYS A 946 41.83 108.85 -31.58
C LYS A 946 41.25 109.51 -32.83
N VAL A 947 41.12 110.84 -32.85
CA VAL A 947 40.69 111.60 -34.04
C VAL A 947 41.75 111.50 -35.15
N LEU A 948 43.04 111.46 -34.81
CA LEU A 948 44.12 111.25 -35.78
C LEU A 948 44.12 109.84 -36.40
N GLU A 949 43.77 108.80 -35.62
CA GLU A 949 43.59 107.42 -36.12
C GLU A 949 42.37 107.31 -37.05
N PHE A 950 41.27 107.97 -36.71
CA PHE A 950 40.05 107.99 -37.53
C PHE A 950 40.24 108.72 -38.87
N ILE A 951 40.97 109.84 -38.89
CA ILE A 951 41.29 110.56 -40.14
C ILE A 951 42.21 109.74 -41.07
N LYS A 952 43.09 108.89 -40.52
CA LYS A 952 43.89 107.95 -41.34
C LYS A 952 43.07 106.82 -41.97
N SER A 953 41.88 106.52 -41.43
CA SER A 953 41.01 105.43 -41.90
C SER A 953 40.00 105.81 -43.00
N LEU A 954 39.99 107.07 -43.46
CA LEU A 954 38.93 107.63 -44.32
C LEU A 954 39.36 108.03 -45.76
N ASN A 955 40.50 107.55 -46.27
CA ASN A 955 40.75 107.65 -47.73
C ASN A 955 40.09 106.46 -48.47
N LEU A 956 39.19 106.84 -49.38
CA LEU A 956 38.26 106.03 -50.16
C LEU A 956 38.91 105.22 -51.30
N GLU A 957 38.06 104.38 -51.91
CA GLU A 957 38.08 103.86 -53.30
C GLU A 957 38.85 102.54 -53.56
N ASP A 958 38.31 101.48 -54.17
CA ASP A 958 37.04 101.26 -54.87
C ASP A 958 36.83 99.75 -55.20
N LYS A 959 35.56 99.40 -55.46
CA LYS A 959 35.05 98.45 -56.48
C LYS A 959 34.81 96.94 -56.31
N GLU A 960 35.33 96.19 -55.34
CA GLU A 960 34.88 94.77 -55.19
C GLU A 960 33.66 94.62 -54.27
N GLY A 961 33.37 95.61 -53.43
CA GLY A 961 32.20 95.64 -52.54
C GLY A 961 30.85 95.96 -53.20
N LYS A 962 30.78 96.14 -54.53
CA LYS A 962 29.52 96.46 -55.24
C LYS A 962 28.90 95.29 -56.00
N GLU A 963 29.58 94.15 -56.15
CA GLU A 963 29.05 92.96 -56.84
C GLU A 963 28.66 91.82 -55.87
N GLU A 964 29.32 91.65 -54.72
CA GLU A 964 28.96 90.56 -53.79
C GLU A 964 27.72 90.88 -52.92
N LEU A 965 27.39 92.16 -52.79
CA LEU A 965 26.14 92.65 -52.20
C LEU A 965 24.90 92.42 -53.08
N LYS A 966 25.05 92.06 -54.36
CA LYS A 966 23.96 91.50 -55.17
C LYS A 966 23.62 90.06 -54.78
N LYS A 967 24.46 89.40 -53.96
CA LYS A 967 24.26 88.03 -53.48
C LYS A 967 23.63 87.95 -52.09
N LEU A 968 23.07 89.05 -51.60
CA LEU A 968 22.32 89.14 -50.34
C LEU A 968 20.85 88.68 -50.46
N LEU A 969 20.38 87.91 -51.46
CA LEU A 969 18.92 87.85 -51.69
C LEU A 969 18.26 86.47 -51.92
N SER A 970 18.89 85.33 -51.58
CA SER A 970 18.19 84.03 -51.65
C SER A 970 18.79 82.84 -50.87
N GLU A 971 18.86 82.89 -49.52
CA GLU A 971 18.76 81.69 -48.63
C GLU A 971 18.69 82.07 -47.14
#